data_AF-A0A953VNN2-F1
#
_entry.id   AF-A0A953VNN2-F1
#
_cell.length_a   1.000
_cell.length_b   1.000
_cell.length_c   1.000
_cell.angle_alpha   90.00
_cell.angle_beta   90.00
_cell.angle_gamma   90.00
#
_symmetry.space_group_name_H-M   'P 1'
#
loop_
_entity.id
_entity.type
_entity.pdbx_description
1 polymer ?
#
loop_
_entity_poly.entity_id
_entity_poly.type
_entity_poly.pdbx_seq_one_letter_code
_entity_poly.pdbx_strand_id
1 'polypeptide(L)'
;MTQTPPNSRITVGGAPEGFDARLLGRLVRERGMPVLHIARDDKRLEETRKAVEFFHPDLPVFTFPAWDCLPYDRVSPNHDTSAARMATLATLAEGFSRPFLLLATVSSATQRVPSRQLLRNSSFTATVGKQIDEVALRAFLVRMGFNQSPTVMEPGDYAIRGGLIDIFPPGDSGPVRLDLFGDVLDAARRFDPETQRTIEKLTRIELAPVSEVILDDAAIQRFRQNYRLEFGAAGTDDPLYEAISAGRKHQGIEHWAPFFHDRMETLFDYLDQAVICLDDQATPIRLERWRTIADQYDARREALSNKARLDSVYKPCPPNLLYLDDEAFEGAIKRFEIRQFVALPQGLGPGVIDAGGRIGRNFAPERQSDNINLFSVLSDHIKARRTDGQVIIASYSEGARERIQHLLRDEDGTEGTPIGNFNDVPDGKGGVFLAVWALEHGFQSPDLTVISEQDVLGDRMIRSARRRRRAENFLTEASALSPGDLIVHVDHGIGRYMGLETINALGAPHECIALEYAGGDRLFLPVENIELLSRYGHEEGMLDRLGGGAWQSKKAKLKARIREMADRLIRVAAERLLRSAPVLEVGAHEMDSFCARFPYSETDDQLAAIEDVLGDMASGRPMDRLICGDVGFGKTEVALRAAYVAAMSGRQVAVIAPTTLLARQHFKSFEERFRGLPISVRPLSRFVSAKAANETREGLAKGSVDIVIGTHAVLAQSVKFNNLGLLVIDEEQKFGVTHKERLKQLRTDVHVLTLTATPIPRTLQLSLSGVRDLSIIGTPPVDRLAIRTYVSEFDSVTIREALLREHYRGGQSFYVVPRISDLAEIETFLREHVPEVSVVTAHGQLAAGELDDRMNAFYDGKFDVLLATTIVESGLDIPTANTMVIHRADMFGLAQLYQIRGRVGRSKTRAYAYLTTKPRVRLTRTAEKRLRVLGSLDSLGAGFTLASQDLDIRGAGNILGDEQSGQVREVGYELYQSMLEDAIARMKAGELEGLSEADETWAPQINLGVPVLIPEAYVPDLDVRLGLYRRLSGLDGKLELEDFAAELIDRFGSLPREVSTLLNIVRIKSVCKRAGIARLDGGPKGAVIQFHNGKFANPAGLVEFMHGQKGLAKIKDNKIVVRRDWKKASDKVKGAYAIVRDLAQFATASGK
;
A
#
# COMPACT_ATOMS: atom_id res chain seq x y z
N MET A 1 47.46 17.48 0.22
CA MET A 1 48.01 16.11 0.16
C MET A 1 48.48 15.85 -1.27
N THR A 2 49.74 15.44 -1.43
CA THR A 2 50.44 15.18 -2.70
C THR A 2 49.73 14.13 -3.57
N GLN A 3 49.79 14.29 -4.89
CA GLN A 3 49.20 13.38 -5.88
C GLN A 3 49.64 11.94 -5.59
N THR A 4 48.67 11.10 -5.24
CA THR A 4 48.86 9.70 -4.88
C THR A 4 48.94 8.90 -6.19
N PRO A 5 49.93 8.02 -6.40
CA PRO A 5 50.02 7.27 -7.65
C PRO A 5 48.79 6.35 -7.85
N PRO A 6 48.30 6.19 -9.09
CA PRO A 6 47.32 5.16 -9.40
C PRO A 6 47.91 3.79 -9.00
N ASN A 7 47.15 2.99 -8.23
CA ASN A 7 47.51 1.76 -7.49
C ASN A 7 47.78 1.89 -5.97
N SER A 8 47.58 3.04 -5.33
CA SER A 8 47.68 3.12 -3.86
C SER A 8 46.37 2.74 -3.15
N ARG A 9 46.39 1.69 -2.33
CA ARG A 9 45.34 1.44 -1.32
C ARG A 9 45.69 2.21 -0.05
N ILE A 10 44.81 3.11 0.38
CA ILE A 10 44.98 3.90 1.60
C ILE A 10 43.89 3.56 2.60
N THR A 11 44.28 3.17 3.80
CA THR A 11 43.37 3.04 4.94
C THR A 11 43.15 4.40 5.57
N VAL A 12 41.90 4.83 5.65
CA VAL A 12 41.46 6.08 6.27
C VAL A 12 40.84 5.74 7.62
N GLY A 13 41.66 5.80 8.66
CA GLY A 13 41.20 5.67 10.04
C GLY A 13 40.50 6.93 10.52
N GLY A 14 39.69 6.81 11.57
CA GLY A 14 38.95 7.94 12.13
C GLY A 14 37.85 8.45 11.19
N ALA A 15 37.19 7.55 10.47
CA ALA A 15 36.07 7.85 9.59
C ALA A 15 34.77 7.20 10.12
N PRO A 16 34.26 7.62 11.30
CA PRO A 16 33.01 7.09 11.83
C PRO A 16 31.83 7.41 10.91
N GLU A 17 30.77 6.62 11.05
CA GLU A 17 29.55 6.77 10.26
C GLU A 17 28.96 8.18 10.43
N GLY A 18 28.54 8.77 9.30
CA GLY A 18 28.04 10.15 9.23
C GLY A 18 29.16 11.14 8.91
N PHE A 19 30.36 11.00 9.50
CA PHE A 19 31.52 11.82 9.14
C PHE A 19 32.13 11.39 7.80
N ASP A 20 32.08 10.09 7.50
CA ASP A 20 32.52 9.54 6.23
C ASP A 20 31.80 10.16 5.02
N ALA A 21 30.53 10.53 5.13
CA ALA A 21 29.80 11.28 4.10
C ALA A 21 30.44 12.65 3.78
N ARG A 22 30.93 13.38 4.81
CA ARG A 22 31.68 14.63 4.65
C ARG A 22 33.03 14.37 3.95
N LEU A 23 33.67 13.23 4.23
CA LEU A 23 34.91 12.82 3.56
C LEU A 23 34.67 12.47 2.09
N LEU A 24 33.58 11.76 1.77
CA LEU A 24 33.23 11.40 0.40
C LEU A 24 33.03 12.63 -0.48
N GLY A 25 32.20 13.59 -0.05
CA GLY A 25 31.96 14.79 -0.87
C GLY A 25 33.19 15.69 -0.97
N ARG A 26 34.00 15.78 0.09
CA ARG A 26 35.31 16.44 0.03
C ARG A 26 36.23 15.76 -0.98
N LEU A 27 36.29 14.44 -1.01
CA LEU A 27 37.11 13.67 -1.95
C LEU A 27 36.68 13.90 -3.41
N VAL A 28 35.37 13.92 -3.68
CA VAL A 28 34.85 14.27 -5.02
C VAL A 28 35.34 15.65 -5.46
N ARG A 29 35.24 16.65 -4.57
CA ARG A 29 35.66 18.03 -4.85
C ARG A 29 37.18 18.16 -5.03
N GLU A 30 37.98 17.52 -4.17
CA GLU A 30 39.44 17.58 -4.20
C GLU A 30 40.04 16.89 -5.43
N ARG A 31 39.45 15.76 -5.86
CA ARG A 31 39.93 15.00 -7.01
C ARG A 31 39.34 15.48 -8.34
N GLY A 32 38.17 16.14 -8.31
CA GLY A 32 37.49 16.59 -9.52
C GLY A 32 37.08 15.44 -10.45
N MET A 33 36.87 14.24 -9.89
CA MET A 33 36.49 13.02 -10.62
C MET A 33 35.42 12.24 -9.83
N PRO A 34 34.74 11.27 -10.46
CA PRO A 34 33.77 10.43 -9.78
C PRO A 34 34.35 9.68 -8.57
N VAL A 35 33.53 9.48 -7.54
CA VAL A 35 33.83 8.59 -6.42
C VAL A 35 32.78 7.49 -6.37
N LEU A 36 33.19 6.23 -6.28
CA LEU A 36 32.30 5.10 -6.03
C LEU A 36 32.48 4.65 -4.58
N HIS A 37 31.44 4.79 -3.76
CA HIS A 37 31.41 4.24 -2.41
C HIS A 37 30.64 2.91 -2.39
N ILE A 38 31.29 1.86 -1.90
CA ILE A 38 30.71 0.53 -1.72
C ILE A 38 30.35 0.35 -0.25
N ALA A 39 29.07 0.53 0.03
CA ALA A 39 28.48 0.27 1.34
C ALA A 39 28.34 -1.23 1.60
N ARG A 40 28.33 -1.61 2.87
CA ARG A 40 28.16 -3.02 3.29
C ARG A 40 26.79 -3.61 2.93
N ASP A 41 25.73 -2.81 2.99
CA ASP A 41 24.35 -3.22 2.74
C ASP A 41 23.46 -2.02 2.32
N ASP A 42 22.19 -2.29 1.98
CA ASP A 42 21.24 -1.27 1.51
C ASP A 42 20.90 -0.23 2.60
N LYS A 43 20.93 -0.62 3.89
CA LYS A 43 20.65 0.30 5.02
C LYS A 43 21.76 1.34 5.09
N ARG A 44 23.01 0.88 5.10
CA ARG A 44 24.20 1.75 5.12
C ARG A 44 24.27 2.66 3.91
N LEU A 45 23.91 2.16 2.72
CA LEU A 45 23.84 2.95 1.49
C LEU A 45 22.91 4.16 1.66
N GLU A 46 21.70 3.92 2.18
CA GLU A 46 20.68 4.95 2.35
C GLU A 46 21.04 5.97 3.45
N GLU A 47 21.64 5.52 4.56
CA GLU A 47 22.20 6.41 5.59
C GLU A 47 23.28 7.32 5.03
N THR A 48 24.20 6.75 4.23
CA THR A 48 25.28 7.50 3.57
C THR A 48 24.70 8.51 2.59
N ARG A 49 23.68 8.14 1.79
CA ARG A 49 22.99 9.04 0.87
C ARG A 49 22.43 10.26 1.59
N LYS A 50 21.66 10.04 2.68
CA LYS A 50 21.08 11.12 3.49
C LYS A 50 22.15 12.01 4.14
N ALA A 51 23.22 11.42 4.65
CA ALA A 51 24.31 12.17 5.24
C ALA A 51 25.06 13.01 4.19
N VAL A 52 25.25 12.50 2.97
CA VAL A 52 25.83 13.26 1.85
C VAL A 52 24.90 14.39 1.43
N GLU A 53 23.59 14.18 1.35
CA GLU A 53 22.61 15.24 1.06
C GLU A 53 22.64 16.36 2.10
N PHE A 54 22.86 16.02 3.37
CA PHE A 54 23.01 17.00 4.45
C PHE A 54 24.31 17.81 4.31
N PHE A 55 25.47 17.17 4.06
CA PHE A 55 26.76 17.87 3.96
C PHE A 55 27.01 18.55 2.61
N HIS A 56 26.47 17.99 1.54
CA HIS A 56 26.78 18.33 0.16
C HIS A 56 25.51 18.29 -0.72
N PRO A 57 24.51 19.14 -0.45
CA PRO A 57 23.23 19.12 -1.19
C PRO A 57 23.38 19.37 -2.70
N ASP A 58 24.44 20.06 -3.13
CA ASP A 58 24.72 20.37 -4.53
C ASP A 58 25.50 19.26 -5.27
N LEU A 59 25.92 18.21 -4.57
CA LEU A 59 26.69 17.10 -5.15
C LEU A 59 25.72 16.13 -5.84
N PRO A 60 25.90 15.84 -7.14
CA PRO A 60 25.14 14.78 -7.79
C PRO A 60 25.46 13.43 -7.16
N VAL A 61 24.43 12.75 -6.62
CA VAL A 61 24.54 11.41 -6.04
C VAL A 61 23.69 10.44 -6.86
N PHE A 62 24.30 9.36 -7.33
CA PHE A 62 23.62 8.26 -7.99
C PHE A 62 23.63 7.03 -7.10
N THR A 63 22.56 6.24 -7.11
CA THR A 63 22.48 4.97 -6.39
C THR A 63 22.38 3.80 -7.37
N PHE A 64 23.13 2.74 -7.10
CA PHE A 64 23.07 1.50 -7.85
C PHE A 64 22.64 0.35 -6.93
N PRO A 65 21.32 0.06 -6.85
CA PRO A 65 20.81 -0.90 -5.88
C PRO A 65 21.17 -2.33 -6.26
N ALA A 66 21.22 -3.21 -5.27
CA ALA A 66 21.34 -4.65 -5.50
C ALA A 66 20.01 -5.25 -5.94
N TRP A 67 20.05 -6.41 -6.62
CA TRP A 67 18.84 -7.22 -6.81
C TRP A 67 18.22 -7.61 -5.46
N ASP A 68 16.90 -7.63 -5.43
CA ASP A 68 16.10 -8.00 -4.27
C ASP A 68 15.74 -9.49 -4.19
N CYS A 69 16.09 -10.27 -5.22
CA CYS A 69 16.10 -11.72 -5.22
C CYS A 69 17.45 -12.29 -4.78
N LEU A 70 17.46 -13.57 -4.40
CA LEU A 70 18.70 -14.30 -4.07
C LEU A 70 19.43 -14.75 -5.35
N PRO A 71 20.75 -15.02 -5.30
CA PRO A 71 21.42 -15.69 -6.41
C PRO A 71 20.73 -17.04 -6.72
N TYR A 72 20.59 -17.35 -8.00
CA TYR A 72 19.92 -18.57 -8.49
C TYR A 72 18.46 -18.76 -8.06
N ASP A 73 17.76 -17.66 -7.83
CA ASP A 73 16.31 -17.70 -7.59
C ASP A 73 15.57 -18.01 -8.91
N ARG A 74 14.29 -18.39 -8.78
CA ARG A 74 13.35 -18.51 -9.91
C ARG A 74 12.51 -17.25 -10.09
N VAL A 75 12.80 -16.22 -9.29
CA VAL A 75 12.08 -14.95 -9.26
C VAL A 75 12.98 -13.88 -9.86
N SER A 76 12.43 -13.08 -10.78
CA SER A 76 13.11 -11.89 -11.31
C SER A 76 13.20 -10.81 -10.22
N PRO A 77 14.23 -9.94 -10.25
CA PRO A 77 14.23 -8.74 -9.41
C PRO A 77 12.97 -7.89 -9.67
N ASN A 78 12.51 -7.16 -8.67
CA ASN A 78 11.34 -6.28 -8.84
C ASN A 78 11.61 -5.26 -9.97
N HIS A 79 10.53 -4.87 -10.66
CA HIS A 79 10.61 -3.96 -11.79
C HIS A 79 11.23 -2.61 -11.38
N ASP A 80 10.86 -2.05 -10.22
CA ASP A 80 11.44 -0.80 -9.70
C ASP A 80 12.96 -0.91 -9.48
N THR A 81 13.43 -2.01 -8.90
CA THR A 81 14.86 -2.26 -8.67
C THR A 81 15.61 -2.36 -9.99
N SER A 82 15.05 -3.11 -10.95
CA SER A 82 15.61 -3.27 -12.29
C SER A 82 15.66 -1.94 -13.05
N ALA A 83 14.58 -1.17 -12.99
CA ALA A 83 14.48 0.15 -13.57
C ALA A 83 15.51 1.11 -12.96
N ALA A 84 15.62 1.20 -11.64
CA ALA A 84 16.60 2.06 -10.96
C ALA A 84 18.04 1.71 -11.37
N ARG A 85 18.38 0.41 -11.46
CA ARG A 85 19.69 -0.05 -11.92
C ARG A 85 19.96 0.39 -13.36
N MET A 86 19.00 0.15 -14.25
CA MET A 86 19.14 0.49 -15.66
C MET A 86 19.23 2.01 -15.90
N ALA A 87 18.52 2.83 -15.11
CA ALA A 87 18.64 4.28 -15.16
C ALA A 87 20.06 4.76 -14.82
N THR A 88 20.63 4.21 -13.75
CA THR A 88 22.01 4.51 -13.35
C THR A 88 23.00 4.04 -14.41
N LEU A 89 22.87 2.81 -14.93
CA LEU A 89 23.77 2.31 -15.97
C LEU A 89 23.64 3.09 -17.29
N ALA A 90 22.44 3.50 -17.70
CA ALA A 90 22.23 4.31 -18.90
C ALA A 90 22.91 5.69 -18.76
N THR A 91 22.71 6.35 -17.61
CA THR A 91 23.36 7.63 -17.31
C THR A 91 24.88 7.52 -17.35
N LEU A 92 25.44 6.45 -16.74
CA LEU A 92 26.88 6.20 -16.76
C LEU A 92 27.39 5.82 -18.17
N ALA A 93 26.59 5.09 -18.96
CA ALA A 93 26.95 4.72 -20.32
C ALA A 93 27.03 5.94 -21.24
N GLU A 94 26.06 6.85 -21.19
CA GLU A 94 26.08 8.11 -21.96
C GLU A 94 27.23 9.03 -21.52
N GLY A 95 27.54 9.00 -20.22
CA GLY A 95 28.59 9.78 -19.59
C GLY A 95 28.03 11.03 -18.91
N PHE A 96 28.60 11.37 -17.76
CA PHE A 96 28.17 12.51 -16.95
C PHE A 96 29.32 13.51 -16.79
N SER A 97 29.08 14.77 -17.13
CA SER A 97 30.13 15.78 -17.31
C SER A 97 30.65 16.42 -16.02
N ARG A 98 29.97 16.21 -14.88
CA ARG A 98 30.33 16.77 -13.57
C ARG A 98 30.87 15.66 -12.66
N PRO A 99 31.77 15.95 -11.71
CA PRO A 99 32.11 15.00 -10.66
C PRO A 99 30.85 14.61 -9.86
N PHE A 100 30.72 13.32 -9.55
CA PHE A 100 29.55 12.76 -8.87
C PHE A 100 29.97 11.69 -7.86
N LEU A 101 29.07 11.39 -6.94
CA LEU A 101 29.19 10.25 -6.04
C LEU A 101 28.26 9.12 -6.50
N LEU A 102 28.81 7.94 -6.74
CA LEU A 102 28.05 6.72 -6.98
C LEU A 102 28.04 5.88 -5.71
N LEU A 103 26.86 5.57 -5.20
CA LEU A 103 26.66 4.69 -4.06
C LEU A 103 26.21 3.32 -4.56
N ALA A 104 26.94 2.28 -4.17
CA ALA A 104 26.60 0.89 -4.43
C ALA A 104 26.76 0.06 -3.15
N THR A 105 26.28 -1.18 -3.17
CA THR A 105 26.52 -2.13 -2.09
C THR A 105 27.54 -3.17 -2.54
N VAL A 106 28.10 -3.92 -1.60
CA VAL A 106 28.90 -5.11 -1.92
C VAL A 106 28.13 -6.03 -2.88
N SER A 107 26.82 -6.17 -2.67
CA SER A 107 25.96 -7.03 -3.48
C SER A 107 25.84 -6.62 -4.93
N SER A 108 25.75 -5.31 -5.21
CA SER A 108 25.65 -4.78 -6.57
C SER A 108 27.02 -4.60 -7.25
N ALA A 109 28.07 -4.26 -6.48
CA ALA A 109 29.42 -4.08 -7.01
C ALA A 109 30.12 -5.40 -7.41
N THR A 110 29.74 -6.52 -6.79
CA THR A 110 30.24 -7.87 -7.13
C THR A 110 29.48 -8.52 -8.28
N GLN A 111 28.46 -7.86 -8.81
CA GLN A 111 27.64 -8.38 -9.90
C GLN A 111 28.07 -7.79 -11.24
N ARG A 112 28.15 -8.63 -12.26
CA ARG A 112 28.36 -8.19 -13.64
C ARG A 112 27.07 -7.64 -14.24
N VAL A 113 27.21 -6.65 -15.09
CA VAL A 113 26.13 -5.88 -15.72
C VAL A 113 26.23 -5.95 -17.25
N PRO A 114 25.16 -5.61 -18.00
CA PRO A 114 25.24 -5.47 -19.45
C PRO A 114 26.36 -4.50 -19.86
N SER A 115 26.89 -4.63 -21.09
CA SER A 115 27.96 -3.74 -21.55
C SER A 115 27.47 -2.33 -21.86
N ARG A 116 28.30 -1.31 -21.64
CA ARG A 116 27.95 0.08 -21.96
C ARG A 116 27.61 0.28 -23.44
N GLN A 117 28.25 -0.50 -24.32
CA GLN A 117 28.00 -0.47 -25.76
C GLN A 117 26.58 -0.94 -26.09
N LEU A 118 26.10 -1.98 -25.41
CA LEU A 118 24.73 -2.44 -25.56
C LEU A 118 23.75 -1.34 -25.15
N LEU A 119 23.98 -0.67 -24.02
CA LEU A 119 23.10 0.39 -23.54
C LEU A 119 23.07 1.61 -24.47
N ARG A 120 24.23 2.08 -24.94
CA ARG A 120 24.32 3.18 -25.92
C ARG A 120 23.57 2.89 -27.22
N ASN A 121 23.59 1.63 -27.65
CA ASN A 121 22.88 1.20 -28.87
C ASN A 121 21.39 0.91 -28.62
N SER A 122 20.95 0.91 -27.36
CA SER A 122 19.60 0.53 -26.93
C SER A 122 18.83 1.71 -26.33
N SER A 123 19.23 2.96 -26.60
CA SER A 123 18.43 4.14 -26.26
C SER A 123 17.56 4.58 -27.42
N PHE A 124 16.45 5.24 -27.10
CA PHE A 124 15.57 5.89 -28.07
C PHE A 124 15.47 7.37 -27.72
N THR A 125 15.72 8.25 -28.69
CA THR A 125 15.59 9.70 -28.53
C THR A 125 14.48 10.23 -29.40
N ALA A 126 13.63 11.12 -28.88
CA ALA A 126 12.75 11.96 -29.67
C ALA A 126 12.89 13.44 -29.29
N THR A 127 12.70 14.34 -30.25
CA THR A 127 12.79 15.80 -30.06
C THR A 127 11.53 16.44 -30.58
N VAL A 128 10.99 17.39 -29.82
CA VAL A 128 9.79 18.13 -30.21
C VAL A 128 10.04 18.87 -31.54
N GLY A 129 9.08 18.77 -32.46
CA GLY A 129 9.13 19.30 -33.82
C GLY A 129 9.78 18.38 -34.86
N LYS A 130 10.23 17.17 -34.48
CA LYS A 130 10.76 16.16 -35.42
C LYS A 130 9.78 15.01 -35.65
N GLN A 131 9.94 14.35 -36.79
CA GLN A 131 9.22 13.12 -37.09
C GLN A 131 9.63 11.97 -36.16
N ILE A 132 8.65 11.15 -35.77
CA ILE A 132 8.81 9.96 -34.95
C ILE A 132 8.06 8.80 -35.61
N ASP A 133 8.73 7.65 -35.72
CA ASP A 133 8.11 6.41 -36.18
C ASP A 133 7.50 5.68 -34.96
N GLU A 134 6.17 5.76 -34.83
CA GLU A 134 5.41 5.12 -33.75
C GLU A 134 5.62 3.61 -33.73
N VAL A 135 5.68 2.95 -34.90
CA VAL A 135 5.83 1.49 -35.00
C VAL A 135 7.20 1.08 -34.49
N ALA A 136 8.24 1.84 -34.87
CA ALA A 136 9.59 1.62 -34.38
C ALA A 136 9.71 1.88 -32.87
N LEU A 137 9.06 2.93 -32.35
CA LEU A 137 9.01 3.21 -30.90
C LEU A 137 8.33 2.06 -30.14
N ARG A 138 7.19 1.57 -30.63
CA ARG A 138 6.49 0.44 -29.98
C ARG A 138 7.34 -0.82 -29.97
N ALA A 139 7.97 -1.14 -31.10
CA ALA A 139 8.89 -2.28 -31.19
C ALA A 139 10.09 -2.12 -30.24
N PHE A 140 10.60 -0.89 -30.10
CA PHE A 140 11.64 -0.55 -29.14
C PHE A 140 11.18 -0.79 -27.69
N LEU A 141 10.03 -0.28 -27.27
CA LEU A 141 9.50 -0.42 -25.91
C LEU A 141 9.35 -1.89 -25.52
N VAL A 142 8.74 -2.71 -26.39
CA VAL A 142 8.59 -4.16 -26.15
C VAL A 142 9.95 -4.84 -26.03
N ARG A 143 10.88 -4.56 -26.95
CA ARG A 143 12.23 -5.15 -26.95
C ARG A 143 13.02 -4.77 -25.69
N MET A 144 12.83 -3.53 -25.20
CA MET A 144 13.49 -2.99 -24.02
C MET A 144 12.86 -3.43 -22.68
N GLY A 145 11.77 -4.20 -22.74
CA GLY A 145 11.12 -4.78 -21.58
C GLY A 145 10.02 -3.92 -20.95
N PHE A 146 9.53 -2.89 -21.63
CA PHE A 146 8.38 -2.12 -21.17
C PHE A 146 7.10 -2.95 -21.29
N ASN A 147 6.21 -2.78 -20.32
CA ASN A 147 4.91 -3.44 -20.26
C ASN A 147 3.83 -2.52 -20.83
N GLN A 148 3.04 -3.03 -21.78
CA GLN A 148 1.90 -2.28 -22.30
C GLN A 148 0.76 -2.34 -21.27
N SER A 149 0.37 -1.18 -20.76
CA SER A 149 -0.70 -1.02 -19.77
C SER A 149 -1.78 -0.06 -20.30
N PRO A 150 -3.05 -0.19 -19.87
CA PRO A 150 -4.08 0.83 -20.13
C PRO A 150 -3.72 2.20 -19.56
N THR A 151 -3.08 2.22 -18.39
CA THR A 151 -2.67 3.43 -17.66
C THR A 151 -1.27 3.24 -17.09
N VAL A 152 -0.42 4.22 -17.30
CA VAL A 152 0.97 4.23 -16.85
C VAL A 152 1.02 4.65 -15.39
N MET A 153 1.42 3.73 -14.51
CA MET A 153 1.46 3.96 -13.06
C MET A 153 2.86 3.74 -12.49
N GLU A 154 3.62 2.79 -13.04
CA GLU A 154 4.92 2.36 -12.52
C GLU A 154 6.03 2.46 -13.58
N PRO A 155 7.30 2.63 -13.17
CA PRO A 155 8.44 2.58 -14.09
C PRO A 155 8.44 1.31 -14.95
N GLY A 156 8.60 1.47 -16.26
CA GLY A 156 8.51 0.39 -17.23
C GLY A 156 7.14 0.19 -17.86
N ASP A 157 6.11 0.93 -17.45
CA ASP A 157 4.83 0.93 -18.16
C ASP A 157 4.85 1.85 -19.39
N TYR A 158 4.04 1.51 -20.40
CA TYR A 158 3.66 2.42 -21.46
C TYR A 158 2.21 2.23 -21.92
N ALA A 159 1.59 3.29 -22.41
CA ALA A 159 0.25 3.29 -22.98
C ALA A 159 0.23 4.10 -24.29
N ILE A 160 -0.54 3.65 -25.28
CA ILE A 160 -0.73 4.34 -26.56
C ILE A 160 -2.22 4.67 -26.70
N ARG A 161 -2.54 5.95 -26.95
CA ARG A 161 -3.90 6.50 -26.98
C ARG A 161 -4.04 7.51 -28.12
N GLY A 162 -4.32 7.02 -29.33
CA GLY A 162 -4.37 7.88 -30.52
C GLY A 162 -3.03 8.56 -30.76
N GLY A 163 -3.01 9.89 -30.79
CA GLY A 163 -1.77 10.67 -30.92
C GLY A 163 -0.95 10.78 -29.62
N LEU A 164 -1.46 10.30 -28.48
CA LEU A 164 -0.73 10.37 -27.21
C LEU A 164 -0.02 9.05 -26.89
N ILE A 165 1.23 9.14 -26.45
CA ILE A 165 2.01 8.00 -25.97
C ILE A 165 2.54 8.32 -24.57
N ASP A 166 2.03 7.63 -23.56
CA ASP A 166 2.50 7.73 -22.18
C ASP A 166 3.55 6.63 -21.94
N ILE A 167 4.68 7.00 -21.33
CA ILE A 167 5.80 6.09 -21.07
C ILE A 167 6.37 6.44 -19.70
N PHE A 168 6.59 5.45 -18.84
CA PHE A 168 7.34 5.64 -17.60
C PHE A 168 8.77 5.14 -17.76
N PRO A 169 9.73 6.00 -18.17
CA PRO A 169 11.13 5.62 -18.27
C PRO A 169 11.69 5.24 -16.88
N PRO A 170 12.74 4.41 -16.85
CA PRO A 170 13.42 4.08 -15.60
C PRO A 170 14.10 5.33 -14.99
N GLY A 171 14.14 5.39 -13.65
CA GLY A 171 14.83 6.42 -12.87
C GLY A 171 13.97 7.62 -12.46
N ASP A 172 14.61 8.71 -12.01
CA ASP A 172 13.95 9.87 -11.40
C ASP A 172 13.36 10.86 -12.41
N SER A 173 13.36 10.50 -13.70
CA SER A 173 12.77 11.35 -14.75
C SER A 173 11.24 11.36 -14.73
N GLY A 174 10.59 10.45 -13.99
CA GLY A 174 9.13 10.37 -13.94
C GLY A 174 8.51 10.04 -15.31
N PRO A 175 7.18 9.87 -15.37
CA PRO A 175 6.54 9.46 -16.60
C PRO A 175 6.36 10.63 -17.57
N VAL A 176 6.48 10.33 -18.86
CA VAL A 176 6.41 11.27 -19.97
C VAL A 176 5.23 10.96 -20.89
N ARG A 177 4.55 12.02 -21.33
CA ARG A 177 3.49 12.00 -22.33
C ARG A 177 4.00 12.65 -23.61
N LEU A 178 4.02 11.89 -24.68
CA LEU A 178 4.34 12.34 -26.03
C LEU A 178 3.04 12.66 -26.78
N ASP A 179 2.99 13.80 -27.43
CA ASP A 179 1.83 14.31 -28.16
C ASP A 179 2.18 14.42 -29.65
N LEU A 180 1.58 13.54 -30.45
CA LEU A 180 1.88 13.39 -31.87
C LEU A 180 0.79 14.06 -32.72
N PHE A 181 1.23 14.87 -33.67
CA PHE A 181 0.40 15.39 -34.75
C PHE A 181 0.80 14.70 -36.06
N GLY A 182 0.07 13.64 -36.42
CA GLY A 182 0.48 12.74 -37.50
C GLY A 182 1.72 11.96 -37.08
N ASP A 183 2.81 12.13 -37.82
CA ASP A 183 4.12 11.53 -37.53
C ASP A 183 5.10 12.50 -36.85
N VAL A 184 4.67 13.71 -36.47
CA VAL A 184 5.53 14.72 -35.82
C VAL A 184 5.23 14.78 -34.32
N LEU A 185 6.28 14.79 -33.50
CA LEU A 185 6.17 15.04 -32.06
C LEU A 185 5.88 16.53 -31.81
N ASP A 186 4.62 16.89 -31.56
CA ASP A 186 4.16 18.26 -31.32
C ASP A 186 4.53 18.75 -29.92
N ALA A 187 4.41 17.89 -28.90
CA ALA A 187 4.81 18.21 -27.54
C ALA A 187 5.28 16.97 -26.77
N ALA A 188 6.15 17.19 -25.78
CA ALA A 188 6.49 16.20 -24.76
C ALA A 188 6.29 16.83 -23.38
N ARG A 189 5.72 16.09 -22.43
CA ARG A 189 5.36 16.60 -21.10
C ARG A 189 5.67 15.55 -20.03
N ARG A 190 6.08 15.96 -18.83
CA ARG A 190 6.04 15.06 -17.67
C ARG A 190 4.65 15.11 -17.05
N PHE A 191 4.19 14.00 -16.50
CA PHE A 191 2.93 13.95 -15.78
C PHE A 191 3.08 13.25 -14.42
N ASP A 192 2.10 13.43 -13.55
CA ASP A 192 2.03 12.75 -12.26
C ASP A 192 1.28 11.41 -12.44
N PRO A 193 1.87 10.25 -12.07
CA PRO A 193 1.27 8.95 -12.34
C PRO A 193 -0.02 8.69 -11.54
N GLU A 194 -0.24 9.36 -10.40
CA GLU A 194 -1.46 9.15 -9.61
C GLU A 194 -2.63 9.98 -10.16
N THR A 195 -2.38 11.24 -10.50
CA THR A 195 -3.41 12.16 -11.01
C THR A 195 -3.56 12.12 -12.53
N GLN A 196 -2.59 11.52 -13.23
CA GLN A 196 -2.46 11.46 -14.69
C GLN A 196 -2.36 12.85 -15.36
N ARG A 197 -1.99 13.88 -14.58
CA ARG A 197 -1.95 15.29 -15.01
C ARG A 197 -0.55 15.77 -15.34
N THR A 198 -0.44 16.64 -16.34
CA THR A 198 0.83 17.28 -16.72
C THR A 198 1.41 18.11 -15.58
N ILE A 199 2.73 17.97 -15.38
CA ILE A 199 3.54 18.74 -14.42
C ILE A 199 4.38 19.79 -15.17
N GLU A 200 5.16 19.36 -16.16
CA GLU A 200 6.12 20.22 -16.88
C GLU A 200 6.24 19.86 -18.37
N LYS A 201 6.75 20.79 -19.18
CA LYS A 201 6.99 20.59 -20.62
C LYS A 201 8.44 20.21 -20.89
N LEU A 202 8.65 19.32 -21.85
CA LEU A 202 9.94 18.84 -22.32
C LEU A 202 10.17 19.21 -23.78
N THR A 203 11.42 19.41 -24.16
CA THR A 203 11.84 19.66 -25.56
C THR A 203 12.48 18.45 -26.23
N ARG A 204 12.99 17.51 -25.43
CA ARG A 204 13.61 16.25 -25.84
C ARG A 204 13.29 15.17 -24.81
N ILE A 205 13.11 13.94 -25.28
CA ILE A 205 12.99 12.74 -24.44
C ILE A 205 14.05 11.71 -24.85
N GLU A 206 14.51 10.95 -23.87
CA GLU A 206 15.49 9.87 -24.02
C GLU A 206 15.00 8.70 -23.17
N LEU A 207 14.82 7.55 -23.82
CA LEU A 207 14.29 6.35 -23.21
C LEU A 207 15.39 5.29 -23.13
N ALA A 208 15.70 4.87 -21.91
CA ALA A 208 16.62 3.79 -21.62
C ALA A 208 15.88 2.45 -21.49
N PRO A 209 16.58 1.31 -21.63
CA PRO A 209 15.99 0.01 -21.35
C PRO A 209 15.61 -0.14 -19.89
N VAL A 210 14.58 -0.93 -19.59
CA VAL A 210 14.11 -1.18 -18.20
C VAL A 210 14.52 -2.55 -17.67
N SER A 211 15.14 -3.37 -18.51
CA SER A 211 15.55 -4.73 -18.19
C SER A 211 17.02 -4.93 -18.56
N GLU A 212 17.76 -5.60 -17.67
CA GLU A 212 19.16 -5.98 -17.92
C GLU A 212 19.29 -7.01 -19.05
N VAL A 213 18.24 -7.82 -19.30
CA VAL A 213 18.19 -8.79 -20.40
C VAL A 213 17.30 -8.26 -21.53
N ILE A 214 17.95 -7.82 -22.62
CA ILE A 214 17.29 -7.39 -23.85
C ILE A 214 17.10 -8.63 -24.74
N LEU A 215 15.83 -9.02 -24.95
CA LEU A 215 15.48 -10.24 -25.67
C LEU A 215 15.25 -9.95 -27.16
N ASP A 216 16.34 -9.88 -27.92
CA ASP A 216 16.32 -9.80 -29.39
C ASP A 216 16.72 -11.15 -30.04
N ASP A 217 16.56 -11.26 -31.37
CA ASP A 217 16.87 -12.51 -32.10
C ASP A 217 18.32 -12.97 -31.88
N ALA A 218 19.26 -12.02 -31.78
CA ALA A 218 20.67 -12.31 -31.53
C ALA A 218 20.91 -12.82 -30.10
N ALA A 219 20.23 -12.26 -29.10
CA ALA A 219 20.26 -12.70 -27.71
C ALA A 219 19.61 -14.09 -27.55
N ILE A 220 18.50 -14.36 -28.24
CA ILE A 220 17.85 -15.68 -28.25
C ILE A 220 18.78 -16.73 -28.86
N GLN A 221 19.43 -16.42 -29.99
CA GLN A 221 20.40 -17.33 -30.62
C GLN A 221 21.60 -17.61 -29.71
N ARG A 222 22.20 -16.55 -29.13
CA ARG A 222 23.31 -16.67 -28.17
C ARG A 222 22.92 -17.50 -26.96
N PHE A 223 21.77 -17.23 -26.36
CA PHE A 223 21.25 -18.01 -25.25
C PHE A 223 21.15 -19.49 -25.63
N ARG A 224 20.51 -19.83 -26.76
CA ARG A 224 20.35 -21.23 -27.18
C ARG A 224 21.68 -21.93 -27.42
N GLN A 225 22.67 -21.22 -27.97
CA GLN A 225 24.02 -21.75 -28.19
C GLN A 225 24.74 -22.00 -26.85
N ASN A 226 24.84 -20.97 -26.01
CA ASN A 226 25.55 -21.03 -24.72
C ASN A 226 24.90 -22.05 -23.78
N TYR A 227 23.57 -22.10 -23.74
CA TYR A 227 22.82 -23.04 -22.92
C TYR A 227 23.07 -24.50 -23.34
N ARG A 228 23.18 -24.79 -24.65
CA ARG A 228 23.50 -26.13 -25.15
C ARG A 228 24.97 -26.50 -24.95
N LEU A 229 25.87 -25.53 -25.02
CA LEU A 229 27.29 -25.76 -24.74
C LEU A 229 27.49 -26.15 -23.28
N GLU A 230 26.81 -25.47 -22.36
CA GLU A 230 26.94 -25.73 -20.92
C GLU A 230 26.21 -27.01 -20.48
N PHE A 231 24.98 -27.24 -20.97
CA PHE A 231 24.11 -28.29 -20.44
C PHE A 231 23.80 -29.44 -21.42
N GLY A 232 24.31 -29.39 -22.65
CA GLY A 232 23.99 -30.37 -23.69
C GLY A 232 22.64 -30.14 -24.40
N ALA A 233 22.14 -31.15 -25.10
CA ALA A 233 20.87 -31.04 -25.82
C ALA A 233 19.70 -30.79 -24.83
N ALA A 234 19.07 -29.62 -24.93
CA ALA A 234 17.87 -29.31 -24.17
C ALA A 234 16.71 -30.19 -24.67
N GLY A 235 16.20 -31.07 -23.81
CA GLY A 235 14.96 -31.82 -24.06
C GLY A 235 13.72 -30.93 -23.95
N THR A 236 12.54 -31.47 -24.29
CA THR A 236 11.22 -30.82 -24.18
C THR A 236 10.71 -30.61 -22.75
N ASP A 237 11.57 -30.80 -21.74
CA ASP A 237 11.21 -30.73 -20.32
C ASP A 237 11.82 -29.50 -19.62
N ASP A 238 12.30 -28.52 -20.40
CA ASP A 238 13.01 -27.32 -19.94
C ASP A 238 12.20 -26.03 -20.25
N PRO A 239 11.34 -25.57 -19.32
CA PRO A 239 10.41 -24.47 -19.57
C PRO A 239 11.10 -23.15 -19.87
N LEU A 240 12.28 -22.91 -19.29
CA LEU A 240 13.08 -21.72 -19.57
C LEU A 240 13.53 -21.75 -21.02
N TYR A 241 14.19 -22.82 -21.44
CA TYR A 241 14.73 -22.92 -22.79
C TYR A 241 13.63 -22.83 -23.87
N GLU A 242 12.45 -23.43 -23.62
CA GLU A 242 11.29 -23.31 -24.51
C GLU A 242 10.72 -21.89 -24.56
N ALA A 243 10.55 -21.23 -23.41
CA ALA A 243 10.03 -19.87 -23.35
C ALA A 243 10.94 -18.90 -24.12
N ILE A 244 12.25 -18.95 -23.86
CA ILE A 244 13.24 -18.09 -24.53
C ILE A 244 13.32 -18.39 -26.02
N SER A 245 13.30 -19.67 -26.42
CA SER A 245 13.29 -20.05 -27.84
C SER A 245 12.05 -19.55 -28.59
N ALA A 246 10.94 -19.33 -27.89
CA ALA A 246 9.71 -18.73 -28.42
C ALA A 246 9.69 -17.19 -28.32
N GLY A 247 10.79 -16.55 -27.92
CA GLY A 247 10.88 -15.09 -27.76
C GLY A 247 10.07 -14.55 -26.58
N ARG A 248 9.77 -15.38 -25.58
CA ARG A 248 9.02 -14.99 -24.38
C ARG A 248 9.96 -14.90 -23.19
N LYS A 249 9.83 -13.85 -22.37
CA LYS A 249 10.53 -13.77 -21.08
C LYS A 249 10.02 -14.87 -20.12
N HIS A 250 10.93 -15.36 -19.28
CA HIS A 250 10.64 -16.31 -18.21
C HIS A 250 11.00 -15.66 -16.87
N GLN A 251 10.30 -16.02 -15.80
CA GLN A 251 10.61 -15.47 -14.48
C GLN A 251 12.00 -15.95 -14.01
N GLY A 252 12.81 -15.04 -13.47
CA GLY A 252 14.19 -15.30 -13.05
C GLY A 252 15.21 -15.34 -14.20
N ILE A 253 14.84 -14.99 -15.44
CA ILE A 253 15.73 -15.01 -16.63
C ILE A 253 17.07 -14.28 -16.39
N GLU A 254 17.07 -13.27 -15.53
CA GLU A 254 18.22 -12.45 -15.18
C GLU A 254 19.40 -13.28 -14.61
N HIS A 255 19.12 -14.41 -13.94
CA HIS A 255 20.17 -15.31 -13.44
C HIS A 255 20.95 -16.04 -14.56
N TRP A 256 20.49 -15.95 -15.80
CA TRP A 256 21.17 -16.43 -17.00
C TRP A 256 21.64 -15.28 -17.90
N ALA A 257 21.64 -14.02 -17.43
CA ALA A 257 22.09 -12.86 -18.20
C ALA A 257 23.35 -13.11 -19.04
N PRO A 258 24.44 -13.73 -18.52
CA PRO A 258 25.66 -13.97 -19.30
C PRO A 258 25.46 -14.78 -20.58
N PHE A 259 24.40 -15.58 -20.69
CA PHE A 259 24.10 -16.35 -21.90
C PHE A 259 23.44 -15.52 -23.00
N PHE A 260 22.84 -14.37 -22.65
CA PHE A 260 22.20 -13.45 -23.60
C PHE A 260 23.16 -12.40 -24.16
N HIS A 261 24.24 -12.10 -23.44
CA HIS A 261 25.19 -11.06 -23.81
C HIS A 261 26.47 -11.66 -24.41
N ASP A 262 27.06 -10.94 -25.37
CA ASP A 262 28.36 -11.30 -25.95
C ASP A 262 29.50 -11.03 -24.95
N ARG A 263 29.35 -9.92 -24.20
CA ARG A 263 30.25 -9.54 -23.13
C ARG A 263 29.45 -8.91 -22.00
N MET A 264 29.71 -9.39 -20.78
CA MET A 264 29.30 -8.74 -19.54
C MET A 264 30.44 -7.84 -19.04
N GLU A 265 30.09 -6.67 -18.52
CA GLU A 265 31.02 -5.73 -17.89
C GLU A 265 30.82 -5.71 -16.36
N THR A 266 31.71 -5.07 -15.62
CA THR A 266 31.53 -4.80 -14.18
C THR A 266 31.07 -3.36 -13.98
N LEU A 267 30.50 -3.03 -12.81
CA LEU A 267 30.19 -1.64 -12.47
C LEU A 267 31.43 -0.73 -12.58
N PHE A 268 32.62 -1.27 -12.25
CA PHE A 268 33.88 -0.56 -12.36
C PHE A 268 34.26 -0.20 -13.79
N ASP A 269 33.81 -0.99 -14.78
CA ASP A 269 34.05 -0.68 -16.18
C ASP A 269 33.33 0.59 -16.61
N TYR A 270 32.14 0.87 -16.07
CA TYR A 270 31.40 2.11 -16.34
C TYR A 270 32.10 3.39 -15.85
N LEU A 271 33.19 3.26 -15.10
CA LEU A 271 33.98 4.37 -14.57
C LEU A 271 35.37 4.39 -15.23
N ASP A 272 35.63 5.37 -16.09
CA ASP A 272 36.92 5.51 -16.77
C ASP A 272 38.03 5.97 -15.80
N GLN A 273 37.71 6.92 -14.92
CA GLN A 273 38.56 7.37 -13.81
C GLN A 273 37.68 7.59 -12.58
N ALA A 274 38.07 7.04 -11.44
CA ALA A 274 37.34 7.20 -10.18
C ALA A 274 38.23 6.91 -8.96
N VAL A 275 37.79 7.34 -7.79
CA VAL A 275 38.28 6.82 -6.51
C VAL A 275 37.27 5.83 -5.95
N ILE A 276 37.74 4.65 -5.55
CA ILE A 276 36.89 3.61 -4.95
C ILE A 276 37.01 3.69 -3.42
N CYS A 277 35.91 3.97 -2.75
CA CYS A 277 35.81 4.00 -1.30
C CYS A 277 35.10 2.74 -0.81
N LEU A 278 35.73 1.99 0.09
CA LEU A 278 35.17 0.79 0.71
C LEU A 278 34.76 1.12 2.14
N ASP A 279 33.53 0.75 2.51
CA ASP A 279 33.08 0.72 3.90
C ASP A 279 33.93 -0.26 4.73
N ASP A 280 34.00 -0.04 6.05
CA ASP A 280 34.83 -0.80 7.00
C ASP A 280 34.61 -2.32 6.90
N GLN A 281 33.36 -2.75 6.76
CA GLN A 281 32.99 -4.17 6.71
C GLN A 281 32.82 -4.73 5.29
N ALA A 282 33.18 -3.97 4.25
CA ALA A 282 32.94 -4.38 2.87
C ALA A 282 33.67 -5.70 2.48
N THR A 283 34.90 -5.90 2.97
CA THR A 283 35.71 -7.09 2.64
C THR A 283 35.14 -8.40 3.23
N PRO A 284 34.90 -8.53 4.55
CA PRO A 284 34.34 -9.77 5.10
C PRO A 284 32.96 -10.12 4.52
N ILE A 285 32.12 -9.12 4.27
CA ILE A 285 30.79 -9.31 3.67
C ILE A 285 30.90 -9.80 2.22
N ARG A 286 31.87 -9.29 1.45
CA ARG A 286 32.16 -9.76 0.08
C ARG A 286 32.53 -11.24 0.06
N LEU A 287 33.44 -11.66 0.94
CA LEU A 287 33.90 -13.05 1.01
C LEU A 287 32.77 -14.02 1.37
N GLU A 288 31.95 -13.66 2.36
CA GLU A 288 30.81 -14.49 2.78
C GLU A 288 29.72 -14.56 1.70
N ARG A 289 29.49 -13.46 0.97
CA ARG A 289 28.57 -13.43 -0.16
C ARG A 289 29.01 -14.39 -1.27
N TRP A 290 30.29 -14.39 -1.64
CA TRP A 290 30.81 -15.32 -2.64
C TRP A 290 30.62 -16.78 -2.23
N ARG A 291 30.91 -17.10 -0.96
CA ARG A 291 30.67 -18.43 -0.39
C ARG A 291 29.22 -18.85 -0.53
N THR A 292 28.28 -17.97 -0.18
CA THR A 292 26.84 -18.23 -0.33
C THR A 292 26.46 -18.51 -1.79
N ILE A 293 26.98 -17.73 -2.75
CA ILE A 293 26.72 -17.92 -4.18
C ILE A 293 27.25 -19.27 -4.67
N ALA A 294 28.46 -19.66 -4.25
CA ALA A 294 29.06 -20.93 -4.60
C ALA A 294 28.25 -22.11 -4.04
N ASP A 295 27.88 -22.04 -2.76
CA ASP A 295 27.08 -23.06 -2.08
C ASP A 295 25.71 -23.26 -2.78
N GLN A 296 25.05 -22.17 -3.19
CA GLN A 296 23.79 -22.22 -3.93
C GLN A 296 23.95 -22.86 -5.32
N TYR A 297 25.02 -22.52 -6.04
CA TYR A 297 25.34 -23.13 -7.33
C TYR A 297 25.54 -24.64 -7.20
N ASP A 298 26.33 -25.07 -6.21
CA ASP A 298 26.63 -26.47 -5.96
C ASP A 298 25.38 -27.26 -5.56
N ALA A 299 24.55 -26.71 -4.68
CA ALA A 299 23.26 -27.30 -4.30
C ALA A 299 22.34 -27.53 -5.52
N ARG A 300 22.28 -26.57 -6.44
CA ARG A 300 21.52 -26.68 -7.70
C ARG A 300 22.11 -27.73 -8.63
N ARG A 301 23.43 -27.84 -8.73
CA ARG A 301 24.10 -28.87 -9.53
C ARG A 301 23.91 -30.28 -8.98
N GLU A 302 24.02 -30.45 -7.67
CA GLU A 302 23.76 -31.74 -7.02
C GLU A 302 22.32 -32.19 -7.25
N ALA A 303 21.35 -31.26 -7.12
CA ALA A 303 19.95 -31.55 -7.39
C ALA A 303 19.70 -32.04 -8.83
N LEU A 304 20.42 -31.52 -9.83
CA LEU A 304 20.34 -31.99 -11.23
C LEU A 304 20.85 -33.42 -11.41
N SER A 305 21.83 -33.85 -10.62
CA SER A 305 22.41 -35.20 -10.72
C SER A 305 21.47 -36.29 -10.18
N ASN A 306 20.56 -35.92 -9.27
CA ASN A 306 19.60 -36.80 -8.63
C ASN A 306 18.32 -36.95 -9.47
N LYS A 307 18.31 -37.89 -10.43
CA LYS A 307 17.21 -38.18 -11.37
C LYS A 307 15.85 -38.59 -10.77
N ALA A 308 15.71 -38.67 -9.44
CA ALA A 308 14.59 -39.32 -8.77
C ALA A 308 13.48 -38.39 -8.24
N ARG A 309 13.41 -37.10 -8.62
CA ARG A 309 12.51 -36.13 -7.95
C ARG A 309 11.43 -35.48 -8.85
N LEU A 310 10.31 -35.15 -8.19
CA LEU A 310 9.08 -34.53 -8.70
C LEU A 310 9.21 -33.05 -9.14
N ASP A 311 10.42 -32.48 -9.13
CA ASP A 311 10.66 -31.04 -9.26
C ASP A 311 10.93 -30.60 -10.71
N SER A 312 10.68 -29.32 -10.99
CA SER A 312 11.10 -28.66 -12.23
C SER A 312 12.63 -28.54 -12.28
N VAL A 313 13.25 -28.90 -13.42
CA VAL A 313 14.70 -28.84 -13.65
C VAL A 313 15.20 -27.38 -13.63
N TYR A 314 16.13 -27.05 -12.74
CA TYR A 314 16.81 -25.75 -12.71
C TYR A 314 18.28 -25.93 -13.08
N LYS A 315 18.72 -25.38 -14.22
CA LYS A 315 20.11 -25.49 -14.68
C LYS A 315 20.89 -24.20 -14.39
N PRO A 316 21.71 -24.15 -13.32
CA PRO A 316 22.30 -22.91 -12.86
C PRO A 316 23.45 -22.47 -13.78
N CYS A 317 23.49 -21.19 -14.12
CA CYS A 317 24.63 -20.57 -14.80
C CYS A 317 25.89 -20.65 -13.90
N PRO A 318 27.10 -20.94 -14.42
CA PRO A 318 28.32 -20.88 -13.60
C PRO A 318 28.51 -19.52 -12.89
N PRO A 319 28.86 -19.50 -11.59
CA PRO A 319 28.85 -18.27 -10.79
C PRO A 319 29.80 -17.20 -11.31
N ASN A 320 30.99 -17.59 -11.76
CA ASN A 320 32.02 -16.69 -12.29
C ASN A 320 31.58 -15.89 -13.53
N LEU A 321 30.55 -16.34 -14.24
CA LEU A 321 30.02 -15.64 -15.42
C LEU A 321 29.14 -14.44 -15.05
N LEU A 322 28.52 -14.43 -13.86
CA LEU A 322 27.61 -13.37 -13.40
C LEU A 322 28.15 -12.61 -12.18
N TYR A 323 28.94 -13.26 -11.34
CA TYR A 323 29.47 -12.69 -10.10
C TYR A 323 30.99 -12.67 -10.12
N LEU A 324 31.57 -11.72 -9.39
CA LEU A 324 33.00 -11.61 -9.17
C LEU A 324 33.38 -12.38 -7.90
N ASP A 325 34.32 -13.30 -8.03
CA ASP A 325 35.06 -13.83 -6.89
C ASP A 325 36.06 -12.79 -6.35
N ASP A 326 36.79 -13.16 -5.30
CA ASP A 326 37.72 -12.25 -4.63
C ASP A 326 38.84 -11.76 -5.57
N GLU A 327 39.41 -12.67 -6.36
CA GLU A 327 40.49 -12.36 -7.31
C GLU A 327 39.98 -11.44 -8.44
N ALA A 328 38.82 -11.72 -9.01
CA ALA A 328 38.22 -10.90 -10.06
C ALA A 328 37.83 -9.51 -9.54
N PHE A 329 37.34 -9.40 -8.30
CA PHE A 329 37.02 -8.11 -7.68
C PHE A 329 38.27 -7.26 -7.46
N GLU A 330 39.30 -7.81 -6.81
CA GLU A 330 40.57 -7.09 -6.60
C GLU A 330 41.22 -6.73 -7.95
N GLY A 331 41.11 -7.63 -8.93
CA GLY A 331 41.52 -7.40 -10.32
C GLY A 331 40.80 -6.24 -11.01
N ALA A 332 39.50 -6.05 -10.72
CA ALA A 332 38.69 -4.97 -11.29
C ALA A 332 39.00 -3.60 -10.66
N ILE A 333 39.28 -3.57 -9.35
CA ILE A 333 39.53 -2.31 -8.63
C ILE A 333 41.00 -1.86 -8.68
N LYS A 334 41.95 -2.75 -9.01
CA LYS A 334 43.40 -2.45 -8.94
C LYS A 334 43.85 -1.20 -9.69
N ARG A 335 43.13 -0.83 -10.77
CA ARG A 335 43.47 0.33 -11.62
C ARG A 335 43.08 1.67 -11.00
N PHE A 336 42.32 1.65 -9.91
CA PHE A 336 41.81 2.85 -9.26
C PHE A 336 42.60 3.20 -8.00
N GLU A 337 42.44 4.44 -7.55
CA GLU A 337 42.81 4.82 -6.20
C GLU A 337 41.80 4.22 -5.22
N ILE A 338 42.27 3.52 -4.17
CA ILE A 338 41.39 2.85 -3.20
C ILE A 338 41.49 3.55 -1.84
N ARG A 339 40.33 3.77 -1.22
CA ARG A 339 40.17 4.29 0.14
C ARG A 339 39.37 3.30 0.99
N GLN A 340 40.02 2.68 1.96
CA GLN A 340 39.35 1.82 2.93
C GLN A 340 39.01 2.65 4.16
N PHE A 341 37.73 2.92 4.40
CA PHE A 341 37.30 3.65 5.59
C PHE A 341 37.28 2.73 6.80
N VAL A 342 37.73 3.24 7.93
CA VAL A 342 37.70 2.55 9.23
C VAL A 342 37.24 3.56 10.28
N ALA A 343 36.21 3.21 11.03
CA ALA A 343 35.60 4.11 12.01
C ALA A 343 36.60 4.56 13.08
N LEU A 344 37.43 3.63 13.56
CA LEU A 344 38.43 3.88 14.60
C LEU A 344 39.73 4.43 14.01
N PRO A 345 40.44 5.31 14.75
CA PRO A 345 41.76 5.77 14.35
C PRO A 345 42.72 4.58 14.23
N GLN A 346 43.58 4.63 13.20
CA GLN A 346 44.59 3.63 12.92
C GLN A 346 45.97 4.21 13.21
N GLY A 347 46.95 3.35 13.54
CA GLY A 347 48.34 3.78 13.70
C GLY A 347 48.88 4.39 12.42
N LEU A 348 49.43 5.60 12.49
CA LEU A 348 50.00 6.30 11.33
C LEU A 348 51.17 5.50 10.76
N GLY A 349 51.14 5.22 9.45
CA GLY A 349 52.15 4.45 8.74
C GLY A 349 51.99 4.57 7.22
N PRO A 350 52.88 3.95 6.42
CA PRO A 350 52.75 3.96 4.97
C PRO A 350 51.39 3.42 4.52
N GLY A 351 50.63 4.21 3.75
CA GLY A 351 49.29 3.82 3.29
C GLY A 351 48.18 3.95 4.34
N VAL A 352 48.44 4.56 5.50
CA VAL A 352 47.42 4.81 6.53
C VAL A 352 47.36 6.30 6.86
N ILE A 353 46.16 6.88 6.80
CA ILE A 353 45.88 8.27 7.20
C ILE A 353 44.81 8.30 8.29
N ASP A 354 44.84 9.33 9.12
CA ASP A 354 43.77 9.63 10.08
C ASP A 354 42.96 10.82 9.54
N ALA A 355 41.66 10.62 9.35
CA ALA A 355 40.74 11.65 8.90
C ALA A 355 40.30 12.61 10.03
N GLY A 356 40.66 12.30 11.28
CA GLY A 356 40.41 13.13 12.45
C GLY A 356 39.01 12.99 13.05
N GLY A 357 38.14 12.16 12.48
CA GLY A 357 36.84 11.82 13.04
C GLY A 357 36.94 10.81 14.19
N ARG A 358 36.05 10.94 15.17
CA ARG A 358 35.94 10.07 16.35
C ARG A 358 34.48 9.79 16.64
N ILE A 359 34.19 8.61 17.18
CA ILE A 359 32.84 8.23 17.62
C ILE A 359 32.38 9.23 18.70
N GLY A 360 31.13 9.67 18.60
CA GLY A 360 30.51 10.60 19.56
C GLY A 360 30.38 10.02 20.96
N ARG A 361 30.08 10.89 21.94
CA ARG A 361 29.80 10.44 23.32
C ARG A 361 28.42 9.80 23.36
N ASN A 362 28.34 8.56 23.86
CA ASN A 362 27.08 7.91 24.19
C ASN A 362 26.74 8.19 25.67
N PHE A 363 25.58 8.81 25.94
CA PHE A 363 25.12 9.17 27.29
C PHE A 363 24.41 7.98 28.01
N ALA A 364 24.78 6.73 27.67
CA ALA A 364 24.16 5.53 28.23
C ALA A 364 24.24 5.40 29.76
N PRO A 365 25.37 5.71 30.43
CA PRO A 365 25.47 5.65 31.89
C PRO A 365 24.50 6.61 32.60
N GLU A 366 24.34 7.82 32.05
CA GLU A 366 23.47 8.86 32.59
C GLU A 366 21.99 8.52 32.39
N ARG A 367 21.63 7.86 31.28
CA ARG A 367 20.27 7.34 31.05
C ARG A 367 19.81 6.30 32.06
N GLN A 368 20.74 5.55 32.65
CA GLN A 368 20.42 4.47 33.61
C GLN A 368 20.40 4.94 35.07
N SER A 369 20.68 6.22 35.32
CA SER A 369 20.85 6.77 36.66
C SER A 369 19.70 7.71 37.02
N ASP A 370 18.81 7.30 37.92
CA ASP A 370 17.64 8.09 38.37
C ASP A 370 18.02 9.42 39.08
N ASN A 371 19.28 9.56 39.52
CA ASN A 371 19.77 10.72 40.27
C ASN A 371 20.48 11.78 39.39
N ILE A 372 20.56 11.60 38.07
CA ILE A 372 21.29 12.49 37.16
C ILE A 372 20.32 13.11 36.15
N ASN A 373 20.31 14.44 36.04
CA ASN A 373 19.58 15.12 34.96
C ASN A 373 20.38 15.01 33.65
N LEU A 374 19.89 14.18 32.73
CA LEU A 374 20.50 13.92 31.42
C LEU A 374 20.74 15.21 30.59
N PHE A 375 19.81 16.16 30.62
CA PHE A 375 19.89 17.37 29.81
C PHE A 375 20.88 18.39 30.36
N SER A 376 21.08 18.41 31.68
CA SER A 376 22.18 19.17 32.30
C SER A 376 23.54 18.65 31.84
N VAL A 377 23.74 17.33 31.81
CA VAL A 377 24.99 16.71 31.32
C VAL A 377 25.20 16.95 29.82
N LEU A 378 24.13 16.94 29.03
CA LEU A 378 24.16 17.29 27.61
C LEU A 378 24.57 18.75 27.41
N SER A 379 23.96 19.69 28.15
CA SER A 379 24.31 21.12 28.12
C SER A 379 25.79 21.35 28.42
N ASP A 380 26.32 20.71 29.48
CA ASP A 380 27.74 20.83 29.83
C ASP A 380 28.63 20.29 28.71
N HIS A 381 28.23 19.19 28.08
CA HIS A 381 28.93 18.65 26.92
C HIS A 381 28.92 19.62 25.72
N ILE A 382 27.77 20.24 25.42
CA ILE A 382 27.64 21.24 24.35
C ILE A 382 28.53 22.46 24.64
N LYS A 383 28.52 22.96 25.88
CA LYS A 383 29.37 24.09 26.32
C LYS A 383 30.85 23.80 26.19
N ALA A 384 31.27 22.58 26.52
CA ALA A 384 32.65 22.16 26.34
C ALA A 384 33.01 22.04 24.86
N ARG A 385 32.13 21.50 24.02
CA ARG A 385 32.45 21.26 22.60
C ARG A 385 32.39 22.49 21.71
N ARG A 386 31.55 23.47 22.06
CA ARG A 386 31.48 24.74 21.33
C ARG A 386 32.75 25.60 21.47
N THR A 387 33.63 25.33 22.43
CA THR A 387 34.94 26.03 22.52
C THR A 387 35.93 25.57 21.45
N ASP A 388 35.74 24.34 20.96
CA ASP A 388 36.63 23.66 20.03
C ASP A 388 36.14 23.82 18.58
N GLY A 389 34.82 23.74 18.35
CA GLY A 389 34.21 23.85 17.02
C GLY A 389 32.73 24.21 17.05
N GLN A 390 32.03 23.97 15.93
CA GLN A 390 30.57 24.07 15.87
C GLN A 390 29.92 22.82 16.46
N VAL A 391 28.72 22.95 17.04
CA VAL A 391 27.93 21.81 17.54
C VAL A 391 26.62 21.71 16.77
N ILE A 392 26.34 20.54 16.20
CA ILE A 392 25.06 20.22 15.56
C ILE A 392 24.36 19.14 16.39
N ILE A 393 23.08 19.35 16.68
CA ILE A 393 22.22 18.33 17.24
C ILE A 393 21.32 17.80 16.13
N ALA A 394 21.50 16.53 15.79
CA ALA A 394 20.82 15.85 14.71
C ALA A 394 19.57 15.13 15.27
N SER A 395 18.40 15.60 14.87
CA SER A 395 17.09 15.09 15.30
C SER A 395 16.41 14.34 14.15
N TYR A 396 15.55 13.39 14.49
CA TYR A 396 14.87 12.56 13.48
C TYR A 396 13.71 13.29 12.76
N SER A 397 13.07 14.25 13.42
CA SER A 397 11.94 15.02 12.89
C SER A 397 11.92 16.46 13.38
N GLU A 398 11.09 17.30 12.77
CA GLU A 398 10.86 18.68 13.20
C GLU A 398 10.35 18.75 14.64
N GLY A 399 9.38 17.90 15.01
CA GLY A 399 8.85 17.86 16.38
C GLY A 399 9.88 17.37 17.42
N ALA A 400 10.76 16.45 17.05
CA ALA A 400 11.86 16.02 17.92
C ALA A 400 12.87 17.15 18.14
N ARG A 401 13.19 17.88 17.07
CA ARG A 401 14.05 19.07 17.11
C ARG A 401 13.48 20.15 18.03
N GLU A 402 12.18 20.46 17.90
CA GLU A 402 11.48 21.42 18.77
C GLU A 402 11.51 20.99 20.23
N ARG A 403 11.24 19.71 20.50
CA ARG A 403 11.32 19.16 21.87
C ARG A 403 12.70 19.32 22.48
N ILE A 404 13.77 18.99 21.74
CA ILE A 404 15.15 19.16 22.21
C ILE A 404 15.47 20.64 22.43
N GLN A 405 14.98 21.52 21.56
CA GLN A 405 15.15 22.96 21.72
C GLN A 405 14.50 23.49 23.00
N HIS A 406 13.26 23.06 23.30
CA HIS A 406 12.58 23.41 24.54
C HIS A 406 13.32 22.90 25.77
N LEU A 407 13.75 21.64 25.77
CA LEU A 407 14.46 21.04 26.89
C LEU A 407 15.82 21.70 27.16
N LEU A 408 16.58 22.07 26.13
CA LEU A 408 17.83 22.82 26.29
C LEU A 408 17.58 24.24 26.82
N ARG A 409 16.50 24.89 26.34
CA ARG A 409 16.13 26.24 26.79
C ARG A 409 15.73 26.25 28.26
N ASP A 410 14.95 25.27 28.71
CA ASP A 410 14.43 25.18 30.07
C ASP A 410 15.53 24.89 31.10
N GLU A 411 16.58 24.15 30.71
CA GLU A 411 17.69 23.80 31.61
C GLU A 411 18.70 24.93 31.81
N ASP A 412 19.17 25.58 30.73
CA ASP A 412 20.27 26.53 30.83
C ASP A 412 20.19 27.74 29.88
N GLY A 413 19.07 27.91 29.18
CA GLY A 413 18.87 29.00 28.22
C GLY A 413 19.67 28.87 26.92
N THR A 414 20.23 27.70 26.60
CA THR A 414 20.91 27.46 25.31
C THR A 414 19.88 27.47 24.17
N GLU A 415 19.96 28.46 23.28
CA GLU A 415 19.17 28.52 22.05
C GLU A 415 19.97 27.98 20.86
N GLY A 416 19.52 26.85 20.30
CA GLY A 416 20.06 26.30 19.07
C GLY A 416 19.39 26.92 17.83
N THR A 417 20.18 27.17 16.77
CA THR A 417 19.66 27.72 15.51
C THR A 417 19.22 26.59 14.56
N PRO A 418 17.96 26.57 14.10
CA PRO A 418 17.50 25.62 13.09
C PRO A 418 18.26 25.72 11.77
N ILE A 419 18.67 24.58 11.21
CA ILE A 419 19.33 24.50 9.89
C ILE A 419 18.66 23.44 9.01
N GLY A 420 18.65 23.67 7.69
CA GLY A 420 18.16 22.71 6.71
C GLY A 420 19.25 21.77 6.20
N ASN A 421 20.48 22.27 6.06
CA ASN A 421 21.65 21.50 5.65
C ASN A 421 22.93 22.12 6.20
N PHE A 422 24.08 21.52 5.91
CA PHE A 422 25.37 21.99 6.44
C PHE A 422 25.83 23.35 5.87
N ASN A 423 25.34 23.80 4.72
CA ASN A 423 25.70 25.11 4.16
C ASN A 423 25.18 26.28 5.03
N ASP A 424 24.18 26.03 5.89
CA ASP A 424 23.64 27.02 6.83
C ASP A 424 24.56 27.23 8.05
N VAL A 425 25.59 26.39 8.22
CA VAL A 425 26.53 26.45 9.34
C VAL A 425 27.71 27.35 8.97
N PRO A 426 27.93 28.48 9.67
CA PRO A 426 29.04 29.38 9.39
C PRO A 426 30.39 28.77 9.81
N ASP A 427 31.43 29.13 9.07
CA ASP A 427 32.81 28.83 9.45
C ASP A 427 33.14 29.44 10.82
N GLY A 428 33.84 28.69 11.68
CA GLY A 428 34.26 29.15 13.00
C GLY A 428 33.89 28.17 14.11
N LYS A 429 33.65 28.69 15.32
CA LYS A 429 33.33 27.91 16.52
C LYS A 429 32.35 28.66 17.42
N GLY A 430 31.70 27.96 18.35
CA GLY A 430 30.83 28.56 19.36
C GLY A 430 29.33 28.48 19.08
N GLY A 431 28.92 28.13 17.86
CA GLY A 431 27.52 27.98 17.47
C GLY A 431 26.94 26.62 17.83
N VAL A 432 25.62 26.63 18.10
CA VAL A 432 24.80 25.43 18.34
C VAL A 432 23.68 25.43 17.31
N PHE A 433 23.58 24.36 16.53
CA PHE A 433 22.64 24.23 15.43
C PHE A 433 21.77 22.99 15.62
N LEU A 434 20.54 23.05 15.11
CA LEU A 434 19.54 21.99 15.22
C LEU A 434 19.10 21.56 13.83
N ALA A 435 19.36 20.30 13.47
CA ALA A 435 19.09 19.76 12.14
C ALA A 435 18.07 18.61 12.19
N VAL A 436 17.23 18.50 11.17
CA VAL A 436 16.46 17.28 10.93
C VAL A 436 17.31 16.34 10.08
N TRP A 437 18.10 15.51 10.75
CA TRP A 437 19.01 14.55 10.14
C TRP A 437 19.02 13.28 11.01
N ALA A 438 18.42 12.22 10.48
CA ALA A 438 18.29 10.93 11.16
C ALA A 438 19.65 10.19 11.20
N LEU A 439 20.46 10.51 12.19
CA LEU A 439 21.76 9.90 12.45
C LEU A 439 21.67 8.96 13.67
N GLU A 440 22.17 7.72 13.54
CA GLU A 440 22.14 6.75 14.64
C GLU A 440 23.16 7.08 15.74
N HIS A 441 24.38 7.40 15.32
CA HIS A 441 25.46 7.81 16.21
C HIS A 441 26.13 9.07 15.70
N GLY A 442 26.28 10.03 16.60
CA GLY A 442 27.02 11.25 16.42
C GLY A 442 28.53 10.99 16.34
N PHE A 443 29.26 12.02 15.97
CA PHE A 443 30.70 11.98 15.84
C PHE A 443 31.34 13.31 16.22
N GLN A 444 32.64 13.27 16.40
CA GLN A 444 33.46 14.44 16.72
C GLN A 444 34.60 14.54 15.70
N SER A 445 34.88 15.76 15.27
CA SER A 445 36.02 16.14 14.45
C SER A 445 36.62 17.43 15.02
N PRO A 446 37.83 17.85 14.59
CA PRO A 446 38.49 19.02 15.17
C PRO A 446 37.67 20.32 15.10
N ASP A 447 36.81 20.47 14.09
CA ASP A 447 36.02 21.68 13.81
C ASP A 447 34.51 21.51 14.00
N LEU A 448 34.02 20.27 14.15
CA LEU A 448 32.60 19.96 14.20
C LEU A 448 32.32 18.80 15.16
N THR A 449 31.35 19.00 16.04
CA THR A 449 30.74 17.94 16.86
C THR A 449 29.29 17.76 16.44
N VAL A 450 28.91 16.55 16.05
CA VAL A 450 27.52 16.17 15.78
C VAL A 450 27.05 15.26 16.91
N ILE A 451 25.97 15.63 17.58
CA ILE A 451 25.33 14.86 18.62
C ILE A 451 24.03 14.32 18.04
N SER A 452 23.86 13.00 17.99
CA SER A 452 22.58 12.42 17.59
C SER A 452 21.58 12.43 18.74
N GLU A 453 20.29 12.54 18.41
CA GLU A 453 19.22 12.35 19.38
C GLU A 453 19.32 10.98 20.08
N GLN A 454 19.72 9.92 19.35
CA GLN A 454 19.86 8.56 19.90
C GLN A 454 21.00 8.43 20.92
N ASP A 455 22.13 9.12 20.70
CA ASP A 455 23.22 9.12 21.68
C ASP A 455 22.80 9.72 23.02
N VAL A 456 21.84 10.65 23.01
CA VAL A 456 21.30 11.32 24.20
C VAL A 456 20.17 10.51 24.80
N LEU A 457 19.09 10.26 24.05
CA LEU A 457 17.83 9.69 24.55
C LEU A 457 17.76 8.15 24.47
N GLY A 458 18.75 7.51 23.84
CA GLY A 458 18.74 6.08 23.53
C GLY A 458 17.95 5.80 22.24
N ASP A 459 17.75 4.51 21.93
CA ASP A 459 16.96 4.05 20.78
C ASP A 459 15.48 4.50 20.90
N ARG A 460 15.20 5.75 20.51
CA ARG A 460 13.86 6.26 20.22
C ARG A 460 13.75 6.40 18.71
N MET A 461 12.90 5.58 18.09
CA MET A 461 12.72 5.56 16.65
C MET A 461 11.59 6.51 16.24
N ILE A 462 11.96 7.69 15.73
CA ILE A 462 11.05 8.68 15.16
C ILE A 462 11.13 8.66 13.63
N ARG A 463 9.96 8.80 13.00
CA ARG A 463 9.69 8.75 11.56
C ARG A 463 10.38 9.85 10.74
N SER A 464 10.68 9.53 9.47
CA SER A 464 10.62 10.47 8.36
C SER A 464 9.19 10.55 7.82
N ALA A 465 8.60 11.73 7.70
CA ALA A 465 7.27 11.92 7.11
C ALA A 465 7.29 11.58 5.60
N ARG A 466 6.59 10.52 5.18
CA ARG A 466 6.25 10.32 3.75
C ARG A 466 4.90 10.95 3.46
N ARG A 467 4.76 11.56 2.28
CA ARG A 467 3.55 12.23 1.79
C ARG A 467 2.31 11.33 1.95
N ARG A 468 1.27 11.91 2.53
CA ARG A 468 -0.08 11.35 2.70
C ARG A 468 -0.62 10.87 1.35
N ARG A 469 -0.85 9.56 1.19
CA ARG A 469 -1.73 9.02 0.15
C ARG A 469 -3.17 9.25 0.60
N ARG A 470 -3.94 10.08 -0.11
CA ARG A 470 -5.37 10.26 0.20
C ARG A 470 -6.13 9.00 -0.24
N ALA A 471 -6.74 8.31 0.72
CA ALA A 471 -7.50 7.08 0.52
C ALA A 471 -8.77 7.27 -0.34
N GLU A 472 -9.25 8.50 -0.50
CA GLU A 472 -10.52 8.81 -1.19
C GLU A 472 -10.49 8.50 -2.70
N ASN A 473 -9.33 8.55 -3.36
CA ASN A 473 -9.24 8.29 -4.82
C ASN A 473 -9.13 6.79 -5.17
N PHE A 474 -8.88 5.91 -4.20
CA PHE A 474 -8.63 4.48 -4.48
C PHE A 474 -9.91 3.65 -4.65
N LEU A 475 -11.05 4.14 -4.13
CA LEU A 475 -12.33 3.43 -4.16
C LEU A 475 -12.99 3.41 -5.55
N THR A 476 -12.68 4.37 -6.42
CA THR A 476 -13.35 4.52 -7.72
C THR A 476 -12.70 3.73 -8.86
N GLU A 477 -11.42 3.38 -8.76
CA GLU A 477 -10.69 2.64 -9.82
C GLU A 477 -10.74 1.11 -9.65
N ALA A 478 -11.12 0.58 -8.49
CA ALA A 478 -11.19 -0.86 -8.22
C ALA A 478 -12.38 -1.59 -8.89
N SER A 479 -13.25 -0.87 -9.61
CA SER A 479 -14.55 -1.36 -10.09
C SER A 479 -14.63 -1.59 -11.62
N ALA A 480 -13.55 -2.05 -12.26
CA ALA A 480 -13.57 -2.41 -13.68
C ALA A 480 -14.60 -3.54 -13.95
N LEU A 481 -15.52 -3.32 -14.91
CA LEU A 481 -16.57 -4.27 -15.32
C LEU A 481 -16.09 -5.10 -16.51
N SER A 482 -16.00 -6.42 -16.34
CA SER A 482 -15.60 -7.32 -17.43
C SER A 482 -16.82 -7.95 -18.11
N PRO A 483 -16.82 -8.14 -19.44
CA PRO A 483 -17.88 -8.87 -20.13
C PRO A 483 -18.11 -10.25 -19.48
N GLY A 484 -19.37 -10.56 -19.21
CA GLY A 484 -19.79 -11.76 -18.48
C GLY A 484 -20.13 -11.50 -17.02
N ASP A 485 -19.70 -10.37 -16.44
CA ASP A 485 -20.02 -9.98 -15.07
C ASP A 485 -21.54 -9.84 -14.87
N LEU A 486 -22.01 -10.24 -13.69
CA LEU A 486 -23.39 -10.00 -13.27
C LEU A 486 -23.50 -8.58 -12.71
N ILE A 487 -24.51 -7.86 -13.18
CA ILE A 487 -24.82 -6.50 -12.73
C ILE A 487 -26.29 -6.37 -12.40
N VAL A 488 -26.61 -5.36 -11.60
CA VAL A 488 -27.96 -5.06 -11.17
C VAL A 488 -28.37 -3.72 -11.75
N HIS A 489 -29.44 -3.72 -12.53
CA HIS A 489 -30.13 -2.50 -12.92
C HIS A 489 -31.26 -2.20 -11.93
N VAL A 490 -31.32 -0.98 -11.39
CA VAL A 490 -32.29 -0.61 -10.33
C VAL A 490 -33.75 -0.93 -10.67
N ASP A 491 -34.15 -0.79 -11.95
CA ASP A 491 -35.53 -1.05 -12.41
C ASP A 491 -35.79 -2.44 -13.02
N HIS A 492 -34.74 -3.13 -13.48
CA HIS A 492 -34.88 -4.34 -14.32
C HIS A 492 -34.28 -5.59 -13.69
N GLY A 493 -33.49 -5.44 -12.63
CA GLY A 493 -32.91 -6.56 -11.88
C GLY A 493 -31.59 -7.05 -12.42
N ILE A 494 -31.28 -8.31 -12.10
CA ILE A 494 -29.98 -8.91 -12.37
C ILE A 494 -29.88 -9.26 -13.86
N GLY A 495 -28.89 -8.63 -14.52
CA GLY A 495 -28.52 -8.87 -15.91
C GLY A 495 -27.04 -9.24 -16.03
N ARG A 496 -26.65 -9.75 -17.19
CA ARG A 496 -25.25 -10.02 -17.54
C ARG A 496 -24.73 -8.88 -18.40
N TYR A 497 -23.60 -8.31 -18.02
CA TYR A 497 -22.92 -7.30 -18.82
C TYR A 497 -22.27 -7.93 -20.06
N MET A 498 -22.61 -7.43 -21.24
CA MET A 498 -22.13 -7.96 -22.52
C MET A 498 -21.07 -7.08 -23.18
N GLY A 499 -20.93 -5.82 -22.74
CA GLY A 499 -20.03 -4.84 -23.36
C GLY A 499 -20.72 -3.50 -23.63
N LEU A 500 -20.00 -2.60 -24.30
CA LEU A 500 -20.57 -1.41 -24.92
C LEU A 500 -20.95 -1.70 -26.37
N GLU A 501 -22.15 -1.28 -26.77
CA GLU A 501 -22.62 -1.32 -28.16
C GLU A 501 -23.08 0.07 -28.59
N THR A 502 -22.75 0.47 -29.82
CA THR A 502 -23.23 1.74 -30.39
C THR A 502 -24.55 1.51 -31.13
N ILE A 503 -25.59 2.26 -30.74
CA ILE A 503 -26.95 2.16 -31.29
C ILE A 503 -27.33 3.48 -31.92
N ASN A 504 -27.96 3.43 -33.11
CA ASN A 504 -28.52 4.63 -33.73
C ASN A 504 -29.90 4.94 -33.15
N ALA A 505 -29.97 5.99 -32.31
CA ALA A 505 -31.22 6.52 -31.77
C ALA A 505 -31.51 7.90 -32.40
N LEU A 506 -32.73 8.10 -32.93
CA LEU A 506 -33.16 9.37 -33.55
C LEU A 506 -32.19 9.91 -34.63
N GLY A 507 -31.49 9.01 -35.33
CA GLY A 507 -30.54 9.36 -36.39
C GLY A 507 -29.14 9.78 -35.92
N ALA A 508 -28.81 9.59 -34.64
CA ALA A 508 -27.48 9.83 -34.08
C ALA A 508 -26.97 8.58 -33.33
N PRO A 509 -25.65 8.34 -33.29
CA PRO A 509 -25.08 7.24 -32.53
C PRO A 509 -25.07 7.56 -31.03
N HIS A 510 -25.56 6.62 -30.24
CA HIS A 510 -25.49 6.59 -28.78
C HIS A 510 -24.74 5.34 -28.37
N GLU A 511 -23.78 5.49 -27.47
CA GLU A 511 -23.13 4.32 -26.87
C GLU A 511 -23.99 3.84 -25.70
N CYS A 512 -24.26 2.53 -25.69
CA CYS A 512 -25.11 1.90 -24.71
C CYS A 512 -24.39 0.71 -24.08
N ILE A 513 -24.62 0.50 -22.80
CA ILE A 513 -24.22 -0.70 -22.07
C ILE A 513 -25.22 -1.79 -22.44
N ALA A 514 -24.73 -2.85 -23.09
CA ALA A 514 -25.54 -3.99 -23.51
C ALA A 514 -25.65 -5.01 -22.38
N LEU A 515 -26.87 -5.31 -21.98
CA LEU A 515 -27.19 -6.22 -20.89
C LEU A 515 -28.07 -7.36 -21.39
N GLU A 516 -27.72 -8.59 -21.01
CA GLU A 516 -28.52 -9.78 -21.29
C GLU A 516 -29.29 -10.22 -20.03
N TYR A 517 -30.57 -10.53 -20.22
CA TYR A 517 -31.50 -11.01 -19.19
C TYR A 517 -31.98 -12.43 -19.51
N ALA A 518 -32.73 -13.03 -18.58
CA ALA A 518 -33.24 -14.40 -18.76
C ALA A 518 -34.09 -14.54 -20.02
N GLY A 519 -33.87 -15.62 -20.78
CA GLY A 519 -34.56 -15.86 -22.05
C GLY A 519 -33.86 -15.24 -23.27
N GLY A 520 -32.69 -14.60 -23.09
CA GLY A 520 -31.92 -13.96 -24.16
C GLY A 520 -32.38 -12.54 -24.48
N ASP A 521 -33.29 -11.97 -23.68
CA ASP A 521 -33.76 -10.59 -23.82
C ASP A 521 -32.61 -9.62 -23.57
N ARG A 522 -32.52 -8.53 -24.34
CA ARG A 522 -31.46 -7.53 -24.23
C ARG A 522 -32.00 -6.17 -23.81
N LEU A 523 -31.30 -5.52 -22.89
CA LEU A 523 -31.49 -4.12 -22.52
C LEU A 523 -30.26 -3.33 -22.94
N PHE A 524 -30.49 -2.20 -23.59
CA PHE A 524 -29.43 -1.27 -23.96
C PHE A 524 -29.59 0.00 -23.13
N LEU A 525 -28.73 0.15 -22.13
CA LEU A 525 -28.76 1.30 -21.23
C LEU A 525 -27.82 2.39 -21.76
N PRO A 526 -28.30 3.62 -22.02
CA PRO A 526 -27.43 4.73 -22.40
C PRO A 526 -26.33 4.99 -21.36
N VAL A 527 -25.11 5.22 -21.81
CA VAL A 527 -23.92 5.44 -20.94
C VAL A 527 -24.08 6.61 -19.98
N GLU A 528 -24.86 7.62 -20.32
CA GLU A 528 -25.18 8.73 -19.43
C GLU A 528 -25.96 8.31 -18.19
N ASN A 529 -26.63 7.14 -18.22
CA ASN A 529 -27.45 6.57 -17.14
C ASN A 529 -26.74 5.43 -16.41
N ILE A 530 -25.41 5.34 -16.51
CA ILE A 530 -24.61 4.30 -15.85
C ILE A 530 -24.80 4.26 -14.33
N GLU A 531 -25.28 5.34 -13.69
CA GLU A 531 -25.58 5.36 -12.26
C GLU A 531 -26.73 4.43 -11.85
N LEU A 532 -27.52 3.95 -12.81
CA LEU A 532 -28.58 2.96 -12.57
C LEU A 532 -28.04 1.53 -12.42
N LEU A 533 -26.74 1.34 -12.67
CA LEU A 533 -26.07 0.05 -12.61
C LEU A 533 -25.19 -0.07 -11.39
N SER A 534 -25.31 -1.21 -10.72
CA SER A 534 -24.45 -1.61 -9.62
C SER A 534 -23.90 -3.02 -9.88
N ARG A 535 -22.71 -3.33 -9.37
CA ARG A 535 -22.16 -4.68 -9.47
C ARG A 535 -22.93 -5.62 -8.56
N TYR A 536 -23.15 -6.84 -9.02
CA TYR A 536 -23.84 -7.85 -8.21
C TYR A 536 -22.99 -8.39 -7.06
N GLY A 537 -21.66 -8.53 -7.26
CA GLY A 537 -20.69 -8.99 -6.25
C GLY A 537 -20.35 -10.49 -6.29
N HIS A 538 -21.11 -11.29 -7.05
CA HIS A 538 -20.86 -12.73 -7.22
C HIS A 538 -20.74 -13.14 -8.70
N GLU A 539 -19.99 -14.21 -8.96
CA GLU A 539 -19.77 -14.75 -10.32
C GLU A 539 -20.98 -15.58 -10.83
N GLU A 540 -21.80 -16.13 -9.93
CA GLU A 540 -22.96 -16.97 -10.26
C GLU A 540 -24.28 -16.38 -9.71
N GLY A 541 -25.33 -16.38 -10.54
CA GLY A 541 -26.65 -15.86 -10.21
C GLY A 541 -27.67 -16.12 -11.32
N MET A 542 -28.96 -16.17 -10.96
CA MET A 542 -30.05 -16.26 -11.95
C MET A 542 -30.36 -14.87 -12.51
N LEU A 543 -30.42 -14.77 -13.83
CA LEU A 543 -30.86 -13.54 -14.51
C LEU A 543 -32.36 -13.33 -14.27
N ASP A 544 -32.77 -12.09 -14.05
CA ASP A 544 -34.20 -11.73 -14.01
C ASP A 544 -34.77 -11.61 -15.44
N ARG A 545 -36.10 -11.54 -15.58
CA ARG A 545 -36.78 -11.29 -16.88
C ARG A 545 -37.13 -9.82 -17.03
N LEU A 546 -36.85 -9.27 -18.22
CA LEU A 546 -37.22 -7.89 -18.58
C LEU A 546 -38.74 -7.69 -18.52
N GLY A 547 -39.17 -6.59 -17.87
CA GLY A 547 -40.59 -6.25 -17.71
C GLY A 547 -41.38 -7.13 -16.75
N GLY A 548 -40.76 -8.09 -16.06
CA GLY A 548 -41.41 -8.92 -15.05
C GLY A 548 -41.65 -8.19 -13.72
N GLY A 549 -42.85 -8.32 -13.14
CA GLY A 549 -43.16 -7.75 -11.81
C GLY A 549 -42.42 -8.40 -10.63
N ALA A 550 -41.67 -9.48 -10.87
CA ALA A 550 -40.90 -10.19 -9.85
C ALA A 550 -39.80 -9.32 -9.23
N TRP A 551 -39.07 -8.56 -10.05
CA TRP A 551 -38.02 -7.65 -9.59
C TRP A 551 -38.59 -6.53 -8.72
N GLN A 552 -39.64 -5.85 -9.19
CA GLN A 552 -40.29 -4.78 -8.43
C GLN A 552 -40.85 -5.29 -7.10
N SER A 553 -41.41 -6.50 -7.08
CA SER A 553 -41.84 -7.15 -5.83
C SER A 553 -40.67 -7.47 -4.89
N LYS A 554 -39.51 -7.93 -5.42
CA LYS A 554 -38.28 -8.14 -4.64
C LYS A 554 -37.76 -6.81 -4.07
N LYS A 555 -37.65 -5.77 -4.90
CA LYS A 555 -37.21 -4.40 -4.52
C LYS A 555 -38.12 -3.83 -3.43
N ALA A 556 -39.44 -3.92 -3.56
CA ALA A 556 -40.39 -3.43 -2.57
C ALA A 556 -40.28 -4.17 -1.23
N LYS A 557 -40.18 -5.52 -1.26
CA LYS A 557 -39.93 -6.32 -0.04
C LYS A 557 -38.61 -5.96 0.63
N LEU A 558 -37.55 -5.75 -0.16
CA LEU A 558 -36.25 -5.31 0.34
C LEU A 558 -36.34 -3.94 0.98
N LYS A 559 -36.97 -2.96 0.32
CA LYS A 559 -37.13 -1.58 0.83
C LYS A 559 -37.88 -1.56 2.16
N ALA A 560 -38.95 -2.34 2.30
CA ALA A 560 -39.70 -2.49 3.55
C ALA A 560 -38.81 -3.03 4.69
N ARG A 561 -37.99 -4.05 4.39
CA ARG A 561 -37.03 -4.61 5.35
C ARG A 561 -35.87 -3.67 5.68
N ILE A 562 -35.30 -2.98 4.68
CA ILE A 562 -34.26 -1.97 4.89
C ILE A 562 -34.80 -0.86 5.78
N ARG A 563 -36.04 -0.44 5.58
CA ARG A 563 -36.69 0.54 6.45
C ARG A 563 -36.83 0.02 7.89
N GLU A 564 -37.30 -1.21 8.08
CA GLU A 564 -37.37 -1.83 9.41
C GLU A 564 -35.97 -1.94 10.06
N MET A 565 -34.96 -2.29 9.26
CA MET A 565 -33.58 -2.40 9.70
C MET A 565 -32.99 -1.03 10.07
N ALA A 566 -33.20 -0.01 9.24
CA ALA A 566 -32.79 1.37 9.48
C ALA A 566 -33.47 1.95 10.72
N ASP A 567 -34.76 1.71 10.91
CA ASP A 567 -35.51 2.11 12.11
C ASP A 567 -34.92 1.47 13.36
N ARG A 568 -34.63 0.16 13.32
CA ARG A 568 -33.95 -0.54 14.42
C ARG A 568 -32.54 -0.01 14.68
N LEU A 569 -31.75 0.25 13.63
CA LEU A 569 -30.38 0.77 13.75
C LEU A 569 -30.37 2.19 14.34
N ILE A 570 -31.28 3.05 13.88
CA ILE A 570 -31.43 4.42 14.41
C ILE A 570 -31.98 4.38 15.82
N ARG A 571 -32.94 3.50 16.14
CA ARG A 571 -33.40 3.31 17.51
C ARG A 571 -32.24 2.88 18.41
N VAL A 572 -31.39 1.94 17.99
CA VAL A 572 -30.20 1.53 18.75
C VAL A 572 -29.23 2.71 18.93
N ALA A 573 -28.97 3.50 17.88
CA ALA A 573 -28.11 4.67 17.95
C ALA A 573 -28.72 5.81 18.82
N ALA A 574 -30.03 6.01 18.76
CA ALA A 574 -30.76 7.02 19.53
C ALA A 574 -30.89 6.62 21.01
N GLU A 575 -31.23 5.36 21.30
CA GLU A 575 -31.17 4.81 22.65
C GLU A 575 -29.77 4.99 23.25
N ARG A 576 -28.71 4.84 22.45
CA ARG A 576 -27.34 5.07 22.87
C ARG A 576 -27.04 6.55 23.12
N LEU A 577 -27.52 7.47 22.28
CA LEU A 577 -27.39 8.92 22.49
C LEU A 577 -28.13 9.43 23.74
N LEU A 578 -29.22 8.75 24.12
CA LEU A 578 -30.01 9.05 25.32
C LEU A 578 -29.40 8.46 26.61
N ARG A 579 -28.42 7.56 26.49
CA ARG A 579 -27.74 6.95 27.64
C ARG A 579 -26.54 7.77 28.08
N SER A 580 -26.33 7.78 29.39
CA SER A 580 -25.16 8.37 30.02
C SER A 580 -24.15 7.27 30.33
N ALA A 581 -22.88 7.53 30.01
CA ALA A 581 -21.75 6.74 30.47
C ALA A 581 -20.89 7.63 31.39
N PRO A 582 -20.10 7.03 32.30
CA PRO A 582 -19.16 7.81 33.10
C PRO A 582 -18.18 8.57 32.20
N VAL A 583 -18.00 9.87 32.45
CA VAL A 583 -16.93 10.65 31.80
C VAL A 583 -15.60 10.17 32.35
N LEU A 584 -14.69 9.75 31.46
CA LEU A 584 -13.36 9.25 31.82
C LEU A 584 -12.31 10.20 31.25
N GLU A 585 -11.68 10.95 32.15
CA GLU A 585 -10.62 11.91 31.84
C GLU A 585 -9.50 11.81 32.88
N VAL A 586 -8.30 12.15 32.46
CA VAL A 586 -7.07 12.16 33.26
C VAL A 586 -6.32 13.45 32.98
N GLY A 587 -5.59 13.99 33.95
CA GLY A 587 -4.84 15.23 33.77
C GLY A 587 -3.74 15.10 32.71
N ALA A 588 -3.50 16.15 31.92
CA ALA A 588 -2.52 16.14 30.82
C ALA A 588 -1.13 15.65 31.26
N HIS A 589 -0.65 16.11 32.42
CA HIS A 589 0.65 15.70 32.95
C HIS A 589 0.73 14.20 33.32
N GLU A 590 -0.36 13.62 33.85
CA GLU A 590 -0.41 12.19 34.16
C GLU A 590 -0.41 11.34 32.89
N MET A 591 -1.16 11.79 31.87
CA MET A 591 -1.19 11.17 30.55
C MET A 591 0.18 11.25 29.87
N ASP A 592 0.86 12.40 29.91
CA ASP A 592 2.19 12.59 29.33
C ASP A 592 3.22 11.67 29.99
N SER A 593 3.16 11.51 31.32
CA SER A 593 4.02 10.59 32.06
C SER A 593 3.81 9.13 31.65
N PHE A 594 2.56 8.71 31.42
CA PHE A 594 2.25 7.37 30.91
C PHE A 594 2.73 7.21 29.45
N CYS A 595 2.53 8.21 28.60
CA CYS A 595 2.98 8.21 27.21
C CYS A 595 4.50 8.17 27.11
N ALA A 596 5.23 8.84 28.01
CA ALA A 596 6.69 8.84 28.04
C ALA A 596 7.30 7.44 28.27
N ARG A 597 6.54 6.53 28.89
CA ARG A 597 6.93 5.12 29.11
C ARG A 597 6.78 4.26 27.85
N PHE A 598 6.18 4.78 26.78
CA PHE A 598 6.12 4.08 25.50
C PHE A 598 7.47 4.22 24.78
N PRO A 599 8.17 3.12 24.45
CA PRO A 599 9.50 3.19 23.84
C PRO A 599 9.45 3.49 22.33
N TYR A 600 8.27 3.46 21.71
CA TYR A 600 8.09 3.69 20.28
C TYR A 600 7.42 5.05 20.03
N SER A 601 7.54 5.58 18.81
CA SER A 601 6.79 6.75 18.38
C SER A 601 5.50 6.35 17.69
N GLU A 602 4.45 7.08 18.00
CA GLU A 602 3.13 6.90 17.43
C GLU A 602 3.09 7.33 15.97
N THR A 603 2.20 6.68 15.23
CA THR A 603 1.88 7.06 13.86
C THR A 603 0.78 8.11 13.84
N ASP A 604 0.69 8.96 12.81
CA ASP A 604 -0.42 9.93 12.66
C ASP A 604 -1.80 9.26 12.75
N ASP A 605 -1.97 8.09 12.14
CA ASP A 605 -3.24 7.34 12.23
C ASP A 605 -3.49 6.77 13.65
N GLN A 606 -2.42 6.41 14.39
CA GLN A 606 -2.53 6.00 15.79
C GLN A 606 -2.91 7.19 16.67
N LEU A 607 -2.31 8.37 16.45
CA LEU A 607 -2.64 9.58 17.19
C LEU A 607 -4.10 9.96 16.97
N ALA A 608 -4.55 9.97 15.71
CA ALA A 608 -5.96 10.22 15.37
C ALA A 608 -6.89 9.19 16.04
N ALA A 609 -6.54 7.89 15.99
CA ALA A 609 -7.33 6.84 16.66
C ALA A 609 -7.34 6.97 18.19
N ILE A 610 -6.26 7.44 18.80
CA ILE A 610 -6.18 7.70 20.25
C ILE A 610 -7.03 8.90 20.61
N GLU A 611 -6.92 10.02 19.88
CA GLU A 611 -7.72 11.23 20.09
C GLU A 611 -9.22 10.93 19.97
N ASP A 612 -9.61 10.18 18.93
CA ASP A 612 -10.97 9.69 18.72
C ASP A 612 -11.51 8.90 19.93
N VAL A 613 -10.74 7.92 20.43
CA VAL A 613 -11.12 7.07 21.55
C VAL A 613 -11.24 7.88 22.85
N LEU A 614 -10.27 8.75 23.12
CA LEU A 614 -10.27 9.56 24.33
C LEU A 614 -11.37 10.63 24.30
N GLY A 615 -11.63 11.23 23.14
CA GLY A 615 -12.74 12.16 22.94
C GLY A 615 -14.09 11.49 23.19
N ASP A 616 -14.28 10.25 22.70
CA ASP A 616 -15.50 9.48 22.96
C ASP A 616 -15.67 9.16 24.45
N MET A 617 -14.59 8.79 25.15
CA MET A 617 -14.58 8.51 26.59
C MET A 617 -14.86 9.76 27.45
N ALA A 618 -14.47 10.93 26.97
CA ALA A 618 -14.76 12.22 27.59
C ALA A 618 -16.18 12.75 27.32
N SER A 619 -16.87 12.23 26.30
CA SER A 619 -18.15 12.78 25.82
C SER A 619 -19.36 12.61 26.76
N GLY A 620 -19.24 11.77 27.79
CA GLY A 620 -20.33 11.40 28.70
C GLY A 620 -21.37 10.44 28.08
N ARG A 621 -21.10 9.91 26.88
CA ARG A 621 -21.92 8.92 26.16
C ARG A 621 -21.18 7.59 26.03
N PRO A 622 -21.86 6.43 26.01
CA PRO A 622 -21.20 5.15 25.82
C PRO A 622 -20.46 5.08 24.49
N MET A 623 -19.16 4.81 24.51
CA MET A 623 -18.35 4.56 23.31
C MET A 623 -18.62 3.15 22.76
N ASP A 624 -18.64 2.98 21.43
CA ASP A 624 -18.62 1.70 20.72
C ASP A 624 -17.87 1.91 19.41
N ARG A 625 -16.54 1.86 19.52
CA ARG A 625 -15.62 2.16 18.44
C ARG A 625 -14.90 0.91 17.98
N LEU A 626 -14.77 0.76 16.66
CA LEU A 626 -13.93 -0.24 16.02
C LEU A 626 -12.59 0.38 15.62
N ILE A 627 -11.49 -0.17 16.12
CA ILE A 627 -10.15 0.15 15.65
C ILE A 627 -9.74 -0.94 14.65
N CYS A 628 -9.59 -0.53 13.40
CA CYS A 628 -9.16 -1.37 12.31
C CYS A 628 -7.72 -1.01 11.92
N GLY A 629 -6.84 -2.00 11.85
CA GLY A 629 -5.50 -1.77 11.32
C GLY A 629 -4.73 -3.09 11.26
N ASP A 630 -3.70 -3.19 10.43
CA ASP A 630 -3.00 -4.46 10.26
C ASP A 630 -2.42 -4.99 11.58
N VAL A 631 -2.16 -6.30 11.63
CA VAL A 631 -1.48 -6.94 12.78
C VAL A 631 -0.18 -6.22 13.06
N GLY A 632 0.09 -5.80 14.31
CA GLY A 632 1.32 -5.09 14.65
C GLY A 632 1.31 -3.57 14.40
N PHE A 633 0.21 -2.98 13.91
CA PHE A 633 0.09 -1.52 13.76
C PHE A 633 -0.24 -0.77 15.06
N GLY A 634 0.10 -1.33 16.23
CA GLY A 634 -0.09 -0.66 17.51
C GLY A 634 -1.54 -0.51 17.98
N LYS A 635 -2.49 -1.34 17.51
CA LYS A 635 -3.87 -1.39 18.04
C LYS A 635 -3.91 -1.55 19.57
N THR A 636 -3.00 -2.36 20.10
CA THR A 636 -2.87 -2.59 21.55
C THR A 636 -2.47 -1.32 22.29
N GLU A 637 -1.72 -0.40 21.69
CA GLU A 637 -1.35 0.88 22.31
C GLU A 637 -2.57 1.78 22.52
N VAL A 638 -3.49 1.81 21.54
CA VAL A 638 -4.77 2.52 21.66
C VAL A 638 -5.57 1.96 22.85
N ALA A 639 -5.63 0.63 22.98
CA ALA A 639 -6.32 -0.03 24.09
C ALA A 639 -5.63 0.17 25.45
N LEU A 640 -4.29 0.19 25.50
CA LEU A 640 -3.51 0.46 26.71
C LEU A 640 -3.79 1.86 27.26
N ARG A 641 -3.83 2.87 26.39
CA ARG A 641 -4.15 4.26 26.77
C ARG A 641 -5.58 4.42 27.25
N ALA A 642 -6.54 3.83 26.53
CA ALA A 642 -7.93 3.81 26.98
C ALA A 642 -8.08 3.11 28.35
N ALA A 643 -7.39 1.98 28.55
CA ALA A 643 -7.40 1.28 29.83
C ALA A 643 -6.74 2.07 30.96
N TYR A 644 -5.66 2.80 30.68
CA TYR A 644 -5.01 3.68 31.65
C TYR A 644 -5.96 4.79 32.11
N VAL A 645 -6.61 5.48 31.17
CA VAL A 645 -7.58 6.53 31.47
C VAL A 645 -8.73 5.99 32.32
N ALA A 646 -9.33 4.87 31.92
CA ALA A 646 -10.41 4.25 32.68
C ALA A 646 -9.99 3.83 34.11
N ALA A 647 -8.82 3.19 34.25
CA ALA A 647 -8.32 2.72 35.54
C ALA A 647 -7.93 3.86 36.48
N MET A 648 -7.26 4.91 35.98
CA MET A 648 -6.91 6.09 36.78
C MET A 648 -8.13 6.91 37.19
N SER A 649 -9.21 6.93 36.39
CA SER A 649 -10.51 7.47 36.79
C SER A 649 -11.28 6.57 37.77
N GLY A 650 -10.65 5.51 38.29
CA GLY A 650 -11.21 4.62 39.31
C GLY A 650 -12.23 3.61 38.79
N ARG A 651 -12.24 3.32 37.48
CA ARG A 651 -13.15 2.34 36.85
C ARG A 651 -12.43 1.06 36.47
N GLN A 652 -13.14 -0.06 36.55
CA GLN A 652 -12.58 -1.35 36.14
C GLN A 652 -12.56 -1.50 34.61
N VAL A 653 -11.56 -2.21 34.11
CA VAL A 653 -11.36 -2.53 32.69
C VAL A 653 -11.37 -4.04 32.48
N ALA A 654 -12.09 -4.50 31.46
CA ALA A 654 -12.05 -5.89 31.02
C ALA A 654 -11.49 -5.99 29.60
N VAL A 655 -10.39 -6.74 29.42
CA VAL A 655 -9.81 -7.06 28.11
C VAL A 655 -10.08 -8.52 27.79
N ILE A 656 -10.80 -8.78 26.70
CA ILE A 656 -11.25 -10.12 26.35
C ILE A 656 -10.66 -10.54 25.01
N ALA A 657 -9.92 -11.66 25.02
CA ALA A 657 -9.28 -12.25 23.84
C ALA A 657 -9.84 -13.66 23.56
N PRO A 658 -9.86 -14.12 22.29
CA PRO A 658 -10.51 -15.37 21.93
C PRO A 658 -9.72 -16.62 22.33
N THR A 659 -8.39 -16.51 22.40
CA THR A 659 -7.49 -17.61 22.73
C THR A 659 -6.70 -17.34 24.01
N THR A 660 -6.30 -18.40 24.70
CA THR A 660 -5.48 -18.31 25.90
C THR A 660 -4.11 -17.71 25.66
N LEU A 661 -3.54 -17.93 24.46
CA LEU A 661 -2.28 -17.34 24.08
C LEU A 661 -2.39 -15.81 23.94
N LEU A 662 -3.39 -15.30 23.21
CA LEU A 662 -3.63 -13.86 23.08
C LEU A 662 -3.89 -13.21 24.45
N ALA A 663 -4.69 -13.86 25.31
CA ALA A 663 -4.92 -13.37 26.67
C ALA A 663 -3.62 -13.27 27.49
N ARG A 664 -2.71 -14.25 27.35
CA ARG A 664 -1.38 -14.23 27.99
C ARG A 664 -0.49 -13.12 27.42
N GLN A 665 -0.53 -12.88 26.11
CA GLN A 665 0.22 -11.81 25.46
C GLN A 665 -0.22 -10.42 25.91
N HIS A 666 -1.53 -10.18 25.93
CA HIS A 666 -2.10 -8.95 26.49
C HIS A 666 -1.74 -8.80 27.97
N PHE A 667 -1.89 -9.86 28.76
CA PHE A 667 -1.55 -9.80 30.19
C PHE A 667 -0.10 -9.39 30.44
N LYS A 668 0.87 -10.01 29.75
CA LYS A 668 2.28 -9.66 29.87
C LYS A 668 2.54 -8.19 29.48
N SER A 669 1.96 -7.74 28.38
CA SER A 669 2.14 -6.38 27.87
C SER A 669 1.57 -5.33 28.83
N PHE A 670 0.39 -5.58 29.39
CA PHE A 670 -0.23 -4.71 30.39
C PHE A 670 0.54 -4.74 31.72
N GLU A 671 0.91 -5.91 32.24
CA GLU A 671 1.68 -6.03 33.48
C GLU A 671 3.02 -5.27 33.40
N GLU A 672 3.69 -5.31 32.25
CA GLU A 672 4.93 -4.57 32.02
C GLU A 672 4.69 -3.05 31.91
N ARG A 673 3.70 -2.62 31.13
CA ARG A 673 3.42 -1.19 30.92
C ARG A 673 2.87 -0.48 32.16
N PHE A 674 2.10 -1.19 32.99
CA PHE A 674 1.53 -0.66 34.23
C PHE A 674 2.45 -0.84 35.46
N ARG A 675 3.66 -1.36 35.28
CA ARG A 675 4.61 -1.56 36.38
C ARG A 675 4.95 -0.25 37.10
N GLY A 676 4.89 -0.26 38.42
CA GLY A 676 5.16 0.91 39.26
C GLY A 676 4.05 1.96 39.28
N LEU A 677 2.88 1.66 38.70
CA LEU A 677 1.65 2.45 38.87
C LEU A 677 0.75 1.81 39.94
N PRO A 678 -0.13 2.58 40.59
CA PRO A 678 -1.09 2.05 41.58
C PRO A 678 -2.27 1.33 40.90
N ILE A 679 -2.01 0.46 39.91
CA ILE A 679 -3.02 -0.24 39.12
C ILE A 679 -2.77 -1.75 39.20
N SER A 680 -3.78 -2.50 39.61
CA SER A 680 -3.77 -3.94 39.79
C SER A 680 -4.27 -4.66 38.54
N VAL A 681 -3.36 -5.34 37.83
CA VAL A 681 -3.66 -6.13 36.63
C VAL A 681 -3.67 -7.63 36.97
N ARG A 682 -4.74 -8.36 36.62
CA ARG A 682 -4.85 -9.81 36.89
C ARG A 682 -5.30 -10.61 35.65
N PRO A 683 -4.77 -11.83 35.44
CA PRO A 683 -5.21 -12.70 34.35
C PRO A 683 -6.39 -13.60 34.78
N LEU A 684 -7.29 -13.91 33.85
CA LEU A 684 -8.34 -14.91 34.04
C LEU A 684 -8.48 -15.80 32.79
N SER A 685 -7.81 -16.95 32.84
CA SER A 685 -7.80 -17.93 31.75
C SER A 685 -7.69 -19.36 32.29
N ARG A 686 -7.78 -20.36 31.41
CA ARG A 686 -7.67 -21.78 31.81
C ARG A 686 -6.31 -22.16 32.43
N PHE A 687 -5.26 -21.37 32.17
CA PHE A 687 -3.90 -21.61 32.67
C PHE A 687 -3.64 -20.97 34.03
N VAL A 688 -4.59 -20.16 34.53
CA VAL A 688 -4.52 -19.60 35.87
C VAL A 688 -4.97 -20.68 36.84
N SER A 689 -4.18 -20.93 37.89
CA SER A 689 -4.53 -21.91 38.92
C SER A 689 -5.90 -21.58 39.53
N ALA A 690 -6.65 -22.61 39.96
CA ALA A 690 -7.98 -22.42 40.53
C ALA A 690 -7.97 -21.42 41.71
N LYS A 691 -6.91 -21.44 42.52
CA LYS A 691 -6.69 -20.50 43.62
C LYS A 691 -6.57 -19.05 43.11
N ALA A 692 -5.66 -18.78 42.17
CA ALA A 692 -5.44 -17.44 41.63
C ALA A 692 -6.65 -16.91 40.84
N ALA A 693 -7.40 -17.80 40.17
CA ALA A 693 -8.64 -17.46 39.49
C ALA A 693 -9.73 -17.04 40.49
N ASN A 694 -9.86 -17.73 41.62
CA ASN A 694 -10.81 -17.35 42.69
C ASN A 694 -10.43 -16.01 43.33
N GLU A 695 -9.16 -15.80 43.67
CA GLU A 695 -8.66 -14.50 44.17
C GLU A 695 -8.98 -13.35 43.20
N THR A 696 -8.84 -13.59 41.88
CA THR A 696 -9.15 -12.59 40.85
C THR A 696 -10.64 -12.28 40.81
N ARG A 697 -11.51 -13.29 40.90
CA ARG A 697 -12.98 -13.09 40.96
C ARG A 697 -13.40 -12.32 42.20
N GLU A 698 -12.83 -12.65 43.36
CA GLU A 698 -13.10 -11.91 44.59
C GLU A 698 -12.61 -10.47 44.52
N GLY A 699 -11.40 -10.25 43.98
CA GLY A 699 -10.83 -8.92 43.81
C GLY A 699 -11.64 -8.05 42.84
N LEU A 700 -12.17 -8.63 41.76
CA LEU A 700 -13.08 -7.94 40.85
C LEU A 700 -14.38 -7.52 41.54
N ALA A 701 -14.96 -8.39 42.35
CA ALA A 701 -16.19 -8.09 43.08
C ALA A 701 -15.99 -7.05 44.19
N LYS A 702 -14.80 -7.01 44.81
CA LYS A 702 -14.42 -6.04 45.85
C LYS A 702 -13.88 -4.72 45.29
N GLY A 703 -13.57 -4.66 43.99
CA GLY A 703 -12.96 -3.49 43.35
C GLY A 703 -11.45 -3.32 43.60
N SER A 704 -10.76 -4.35 44.10
CA SER A 704 -9.29 -4.31 44.33
C SER A 704 -8.47 -4.76 43.11
N VAL A 705 -9.15 -5.12 42.02
CA VAL A 705 -8.55 -5.45 40.71
C VAL A 705 -9.10 -4.44 39.71
N ASP A 706 -8.21 -3.63 39.14
CA ASP A 706 -8.57 -2.55 38.22
C ASP A 706 -8.71 -3.08 36.80
N ILE A 707 -7.79 -3.95 36.36
CA ILE A 707 -7.77 -4.49 35.00
C ILE A 707 -7.76 -6.02 35.04
N VAL A 708 -8.74 -6.64 34.39
CA VAL A 708 -8.75 -8.09 34.13
C VAL A 708 -8.53 -8.39 32.66
N ILE A 709 -7.63 -9.34 32.39
CA ILE A 709 -7.31 -9.78 31.03
C ILE A 709 -7.57 -11.27 30.93
N GLY A 710 -8.41 -11.70 29.99
CA GLY A 710 -8.80 -13.09 29.96
C GLY A 710 -9.50 -13.54 28.69
N THR A 711 -9.93 -14.80 28.74
CA THR A 711 -10.70 -15.43 27.66
C THR A 711 -12.20 -15.31 27.96
N HIS A 712 -13.03 -16.13 27.30
CA HIS A 712 -14.43 -16.31 27.65
C HIS A 712 -14.68 -16.62 29.15
N ALA A 713 -13.66 -17.05 29.90
CA ALA A 713 -13.70 -17.17 31.36
C ALA A 713 -14.12 -15.87 32.08
N VAL A 714 -13.81 -14.69 31.53
CA VAL A 714 -14.24 -13.37 32.07
C VAL A 714 -15.76 -13.17 31.90
N LEU A 715 -16.35 -13.82 30.90
CA LEU A 715 -17.79 -13.73 30.60
C LEU A 715 -18.64 -14.71 31.44
N ALA A 716 -18.01 -15.56 32.25
CA ALA A 716 -18.71 -16.51 33.10
C ALA A 716 -19.66 -15.78 34.09
N GLN A 717 -20.82 -16.36 34.36
CA GLN A 717 -21.82 -15.78 35.28
C GLN A 717 -21.28 -15.58 36.72
N SER A 718 -20.24 -16.32 37.10
CA SER A 718 -19.58 -16.21 38.40
C SER A 718 -18.70 -14.96 38.53
N VAL A 719 -18.42 -14.23 37.45
CA VAL A 719 -17.65 -12.99 37.47
C VAL A 719 -18.59 -11.81 37.70
N LYS A 720 -18.37 -11.08 38.79
CA LYS A 720 -19.08 -9.85 39.12
C LYS A 720 -18.09 -8.69 39.20
N PHE A 721 -18.36 -7.62 38.46
CA PHE A 721 -17.59 -6.39 38.52
C PHE A 721 -18.23 -5.44 39.54
N ASN A 722 -17.40 -4.65 40.22
CA ASN A 722 -17.84 -3.59 41.11
C ASN A 722 -18.29 -2.36 40.31
N ASN A 723 -17.46 -1.91 39.35
CA ASN A 723 -17.67 -0.67 38.61
C ASN A 723 -16.95 -0.66 37.24
N LEU A 724 -17.32 -1.62 36.37
CA LEU A 724 -16.81 -1.72 35.01
C LEU A 724 -17.09 -0.44 34.21
N GLY A 725 -16.04 0.19 33.67
CA GLY A 725 -16.12 1.41 32.86
C GLY A 725 -15.68 1.24 31.40
N LEU A 726 -14.80 0.27 31.12
CA LEU A 726 -14.31 0.00 29.76
C LEU A 726 -14.24 -1.50 29.47
N LEU A 727 -14.73 -1.89 28.30
CA LEU A 727 -14.66 -3.23 27.74
C LEU A 727 -13.85 -3.21 26.43
N VAL A 728 -12.70 -3.86 26.42
CA VAL A 728 -11.86 -4.04 25.23
C VAL A 728 -12.04 -5.46 24.69
N ILE A 729 -12.37 -5.58 23.41
CA ILE A 729 -12.61 -6.86 22.73
C ILE A 729 -11.63 -6.98 21.57
N ASP A 730 -10.76 -8.00 21.60
CA ASP A 730 -9.82 -8.26 20.51
C ASP A 730 -10.30 -9.42 19.63
N GLU A 731 -10.24 -9.26 18.31
CA GLU A 731 -10.65 -10.26 17.30
C GLU A 731 -12.08 -10.84 17.53
N GLU A 732 -13.07 -9.95 17.67
CA GLU A 732 -14.49 -10.27 17.94
C GLU A 732 -15.07 -11.39 17.05
N GLN A 733 -14.59 -11.52 15.81
CA GLN A 733 -15.03 -12.55 14.86
C GLN A 733 -14.83 -13.99 15.36
N LYS A 734 -13.85 -14.24 16.24
CA LYS A 734 -13.51 -15.60 16.70
C LYS A 734 -14.36 -16.06 17.89
N PHE A 735 -15.27 -15.22 18.40
CA PHE A 735 -16.18 -15.59 19.51
C PHE A 735 -17.47 -16.27 19.01
N GLY A 736 -17.89 -17.32 19.72
CA GLY A 736 -19.14 -18.02 19.49
C GLY A 736 -20.39 -17.21 19.89
N VAL A 737 -21.57 -17.69 19.47
CA VAL A 737 -22.86 -16.99 19.63
C VAL A 737 -23.20 -16.70 21.08
N THR A 738 -23.05 -17.68 21.98
CA THR A 738 -23.30 -17.52 23.43
C THR A 738 -22.41 -16.47 24.08
N HIS A 739 -21.13 -16.37 23.67
CA HIS A 739 -20.23 -15.33 24.16
C HIS A 739 -20.64 -13.94 23.67
N LYS A 740 -21.09 -13.83 22.41
CA LYS A 740 -21.56 -12.57 21.82
C LYS A 740 -22.82 -12.04 22.51
N GLU A 741 -23.77 -12.91 22.87
CA GLU A 741 -24.95 -12.52 23.65
C GLU A 741 -24.58 -11.99 25.04
N ARG A 742 -23.62 -12.63 25.71
CA ARG A 742 -23.13 -12.14 27.01
C ARG A 742 -22.40 -10.81 26.89
N LEU A 743 -21.62 -10.61 25.82
CA LEU A 743 -20.98 -9.32 25.53
C LEU A 743 -22.03 -8.23 25.35
N LYS A 744 -23.07 -8.45 24.54
CA LYS A 744 -24.15 -7.46 24.33
C LYS A 744 -24.79 -6.98 25.64
N GLN A 745 -25.01 -7.87 26.60
CA GLN A 745 -25.54 -7.51 27.93
C GLN A 745 -24.60 -6.57 28.70
N LEU A 746 -23.29 -6.76 28.58
CA LEU A 746 -22.27 -5.93 29.24
C LEU A 746 -22.05 -4.58 28.53
N ARG A 747 -22.40 -4.45 27.25
CA ARG A 747 -22.21 -3.23 26.45
C ARG A 747 -23.18 -2.09 26.78
N THR A 748 -24.22 -2.38 27.56
CA THR A 748 -25.41 -1.53 27.70
C THR A 748 -25.10 -0.13 28.26
N ASP A 749 -24.18 -0.03 29.22
CA ASP A 749 -23.85 1.20 29.97
C ASP A 749 -22.32 1.41 30.14
N VAL A 750 -21.50 0.80 29.28
CA VAL A 750 -20.02 0.73 29.40
C VAL A 750 -19.38 1.18 28.09
N HIS A 751 -18.22 1.84 28.14
CA HIS A 751 -17.45 2.13 26.93
C HIS A 751 -16.92 0.84 26.31
N VAL A 752 -17.04 0.67 24.99
CA VAL A 752 -16.65 -0.53 24.26
C VAL A 752 -15.64 -0.16 23.18
N LEU A 753 -14.48 -0.82 23.23
CA LEU A 753 -13.44 -0.71 22.22
C LEU A 753 -13.21 -2.07 21.58
N THR A 754 -13.41 -2.17 20.26
CA THR A 754 -13.14 -3.43 19.53
C THR A 754 -11.91 -3.27 18.65
N LEU A 755 -11.00 -4.24 18.70
CA LEU A 755 -9.77 -4.27 17.90
C LEU A 755 -9.86 -5.37 16.85
N THR A 756 -9.47 -5.07 15.61
CA THR A 756 -9.42 -6.09 14.55
C THR A 756 -8.31 -5.82 13.52
N ALA A 757 -7.74 -6.89 12.98
CA ALA A 757 -6.74 -6.84 11.91
C ALA A 757 -7.35 -6.59 10.52
N THR A 758 -8.51 -7.20 10.27
CA THR A 758 -9.26 -7.10 9.03
C THR A 758 -10.70 -6.86 9.40
N PRO A 759 -11.30 -5.72 9.03
CA PRO A 759 -12.65 -5.42 9.45
C PRO A 759 -13.59 -6.46 8.85
N ILE A 760 -14.43 -7.05 9.69
CA ILE A 760 -15.43 -8.02 9.22
C ILE A 760 -16.33 -7.27 8.24
N PRO A 761 -16.62 -7.84 7.05
CA PRO A 761 -17.58 -7.30 6.08
C PRO A 761 -18.83 -6.64 6.71
N ARG A 762 -19.47 -7.32 7.67
CA ARG A 762 -20.63 -6.82 8.45
C ARG A 762 -20.32 -5.58 9.29
N THR A 763 -19.20 -5.60 10.00
CA THR A 763 -18.82 -4.53 10.93
C THR A 763 -18.34 -3.32 10.16
N LEU A 764 -17.63 -3.53 9.06
CA LEU A 764 -17.27 -2.48 8.11
C LEU A 764 -18.54 -1.80 7.58
N GLN A 765 -19.56 -2.57 7.19
CA GLN A 765 -20.83 -2.02 6.73
C GLN A 765 -21.56 -1.20 7.80
N LEU A 766 -21.61 -1.66 9.06
CA LEU A 766 -22.20 -0.89 10.16
C LEU A 766 -21.47 0.44 10.39
N SER A 767 -20.15 0.44 10.21
CA SER A 767 -19.36 1.65 10.32
C SER A 767 -19.54 2.60 9.13
N LEU A 768 -19.58 2.07 7.90
CA LEU A 768 -19.88 2.86 6.71
C LEU A 768 -21.28 3.49 6.77
N SER A 769 -22.26 2.80 7.36
CA SER A 769 -23.61 3.35 7.59
C SER A 769 -23.70 4.39 8.72
N GLY A 770 -22.58 4.70 9.39
CA GLY A 770 -22.51 5.71 10.46
C GLY A 770 -23.24 5.33 11.75
N VAL A 771 -23.49 4.03 11.97
CA VAL A 771 -24.08 3.48 13.20
C VAL A 771 -23.01 3.12 14.22
N ARG A 772 -21.80 2.79 13.75
CA ARG A 772 -20.65 2.43 14.59
C ARG A 772 -19.41 3.22 14.21
N ASP A 773 -18.78 3.88 15.17
CA ASP A 773 -17.59 4.70 14.91
C ASP A 773 -16.40 3.80 14.53
N LEU A 774 -15.61 4.22 13.53
CA LEU A 774 -14.48 3.48 12.98
C LEU A 774 -13.26 4.39 12.88
N SER A 775 -12.14 3.93 13.44
CA SER A 775 -10.83 4.55 13.19
C SER A 775 -9.93 3.53 12.48
N ILE A 776 -9.28 3.98 11.40
CA ILE A 776 -8.40 3.15 10.58
C ILE A 776 -6.95 3.53 10.88
N ILE A 777 -6.14 2.54 11.24
CA ILE A 777 -4.68 2.64 11.34
C ILE A 777 -4.11 1.99 10.08
N GLY A 778 -3.79 2.80 9.08
CA GLY A 778 -3.26 2.35 7.79
C GLY A 778 -1.74 2.45 7.69
N THR A 779 -1.12 3.25 8.54
CA THR A 779 0.32 3.50 8.49
C THR A 779 1.08 2.56 9.44
N PRO A 780 2.07 1.79 8.95
CA PRO A 780 2.87 0.91 9.81
C PRO A 780 3.75 1.67 10.82
N PRO A 781 4.13 1.02 11.94
CA PRO A 781 5.20 1.49 12.83
C PRO A 781 6.58 1.41 12.15
N VAL A 782 7.54 2.20 12.66
CA VAL A 782 8.87 2.43 12.05
C VAL A 782 9.69 1.15 11.87
N ASP A 783 9.61 0.22 12.81
CA ASP A 783 10.37 -1.04 12.81
C ASP A 783 9.82 -2.11 11.85
N ARG A 784 8.63 -1.90 11.30
CA ARG A 784 7.98 -2.93 10.49
C ARG A 784 8.46 -2.82 9.06
N LEU A 785 9.42 -3.67 8.70
CA LEU A 785 9.82 -3.87 7.32
C LEU A 785 8.71 -4.62 6.56
N ALA A 786 8.47 -4.22 5.32
CA ALA A 786 7.57 -4.93 4.44
C ALA A 786 8.03 -6.38 4.25
N ILE A 787 7.06 -7.30 4.32
CA ILE A 787 7.28 -8.74 4.11
C ILE A 787 7.52 -8.95 2.62
N ARG A 788 8.73 -9.40 2.24
CA ARG A 788 8.99 -9.76 0.84
C ARG A 788 8.22 -11.02 0.50
N THR A 789 7.33 -10.92 -0.48
CA THR A 789 6.42 -11.99 -0.86
C THR A 789 6.82 -12.56 -2.21
N TYR A 790 7.26 -13.81 -2.23
CA TYR A 790 7.60 -14.53 -3.45
C TYR A 790 6.46 -15.45 -3.85
N VAL A 791 6.01 -15.35 -5.10
CA VAL A 791 5.06 -16.30 -5.69
C VAL A 791 5.81 -17.11 -6.73
N SER A 792 5.95 -18.41 -6.50
CA SER A 792 6.68 -19.31 -7.39
C SER A 792 6.09 -20.72 -7.36
N GLU A 793 6.52 -21.57 -8.29
CA GLU A 793 6.31 -23.01 -8.14
C GLU A 793 7.08 -23.55 -6.92
N PHE A 794 6.61 -24.66 -6.36
CA PHE A 794 7.34 -25.37 -5.30
C PHE A 794 8.73 -25.82 -5.81
N ASP A 795 9.76 -25.48 -5.05
CA ASP A 795 11.15 -25.86 -5.32
C ASP A 795 11.83 -26.24 -4.01
N SER A 796 12.28 -27.50 -3.92
CA SER A 796 12.84 -28.08 -2.69
C SER A 796 14.08 -27.33 -2.19
N VAL A 797 14.94 -26.86 -3.10
CA VAL A 797 16.18 -26.15 -2.78
C VAL A 797 15.88 -24.76 -2.22
N THR A 798 15.05 -23.95 -2.90
CA THR A 798 14.66 -22.61 -2.42
C THR A 798 14.01 -22.68 -1.03
N ILE A 799 13.12 -23.66 -0.80
CA ILE A 799 12.44 -23.82 0.49
C ILE A 799 13.42 -24.26 1.58
N ARG A 800 14.32 -25.20 1.28
CA ARG A 800 15.38 -25.61 2.22
C ARG A 800 16.24 -24.42 2.63
N GLU A 801 16.72 -23.64 1.67
CA GLU A 801 17.54 -22.46 1.94
C GLU A 801 16.80 -21.41 2.74
N ALA A 802 15.53 -21.15 2.42
CA ALA A 802 14.71 -20.20 3.18
C ALA A 802 14.62 -20.59 4.66
N LEU A 803 14.41 -21.88 4.96
CA LEU A 803 14.33 -22.41 6.32
C LEU A 803 15.68 -22.40 7.03
N LEU A 804 16.76 -22.81 6.36
CA LEU A 804 18.11 -22.81 6.94
C LEU A 804 18.64 -21.40 7.20
N ARG A 805 18.38 -20.47 6.29
CA ARG A 805 18.73 -19.05 6.48
C ARG A 805 18.05 -18.48 7.73
N GLU A 806 16.81 -18.87 8.00
CA GLU A 806 16.11 -18.49 9.23
C GLU A 806 16.74 -19.14 10.48
N HIS A 807 17.02 -20.43 10.41
CA HIS A 807 17.62 -21.18 11.51
C HIS A 807 19.00 -20.63 11.91
N TYR A 808 19.89 -20.40 10.94
CA TYR A 808 21.23 -19.88 11.22
C TYR A 808 21.25 -18.44 11.74
N ARG A 809 20.19 -17.65 11.50
CA ARG A 809 20.02 -16.33 12.14
C ARG A 809 19.34 -16.39 13.51
N GLY A 810 19.12 -17.59 14.06
CA GLY A 810 18.48 -17.81 15.35
C GLY A 810 16.98 -17.48 15.37
N GLY A 811 16.33 -17.48 14.19
CA GLY A 811 14.90 -17.23 14.06
C GLY A 811 14.09 -18.52 13.88
N GLN A 812 12.78 -18.36 13.74
CA GLN A 812 11.82 -19.46 13.56
C GLN A 812 11.03 -19.30 12.26
N SER A 813 10.51 -20.40 11.73
CA SER A 813 9.72 -20.42 10.49
C SER A 813 8.34 -21.02 10.66
N PHE A 814 7.37 -20.50 9.91
CA PHE A 814 6.07 -21.14 9.72
C PHE A 814 6.05 -21.90 8.40
N TYR A 815 5.55 -23.14 8.42
CA TYR A 815 5.22 -23.89 7.22
C TYR A 815 3.72 -24.20 7.23
N VAL A 816 2.95 -23.57 6.35
CA VAL A 816 1.49 -23.64 6.34
C VAL A 816 0.99 -24.48 5.17
N VAL A 817 0.19 -25.50 5.46
CA VAL A 817 -0.48 -26.34 4.45
C VAL A 817 -1.99 -26.11 4.45
N PRO A 818 -2.69 -26.26 3.31
CA PRO A 818 -4.12 -26.00 3.24
C PRO A 818 -4.96 -27.09 3.92
N ARG A 819 -4.48 -28.35 3.94
CA ARG A 819 -5.23 -29.49 4.48
C ARG A 819 -4.37 -30.37 5.36
N ILE A 820 -5.02 -31.08 6.29
CA ILE A 820 -4.36 -32.05 7.19
C ILE A 820 -3.73 -33.19 6.40
N SER A 821 -4.34 -33.60 5.27
CA SER A 821 -3.79 -34.63 4.39
C SER A 821 -2.41 -34.30 3.83
N ASP A 822 -2.09 -33.00 3.72
CA ASP A 822 -0.84 -32.53 3.13
C ASP A 822 0.30 -32.51 4.18
N LEU A 823 -0.01 -32.63 5.49
CA LEU A 823 0.99 -32.57 6.56
C LEU A 823 2.01 -33.72 6.49
N ALA A 824 1.57 -34.95 6.21
CA ALA A 824 2.44 -36.12 6.23
C ALA A 824 3.52 -36.08 5.12
N GLU A 825 3.13 -35.60 3.94
CA GLU A 825 4.05 -35.39 2.81
C GLU A 825 5.11 -34.35 3.16
N ILE A 826 4.68 -33.20 3.70
CA ILE A 826 5.60 -32.11 4.07
C ILE A 826 6.47 -32.47 5.27
N GLU A 827 5.96 -33.20 6.26
CA GLU A 827 6.77 -33.66 7.39
C GLU A 827 7.90 -34.58 6.93
N THR A 828 7.61 -35.47 5.97
CA THR A 828 8.61 -36.33 5.34
C THR A 828 9.63 -35.49 4.56
N PHE A 829 9.16 -34.52 3.78
CA PHE A 829 10.03 -33.58 3.07
C PHE A 829 10.98 -32.84 4.02
N LEU A 830 10.48 -32.25 5.11
CA LEU A 830 11.30 -31.52 6.08
C LEU A 830 12.34 -32.42 6.74
N ARG A 831 11.95 -33.65 7.10
CA ARG A 831 12.85 -34.63 7.73
C ARG A 831 13.99 -35.07 6.81
N GLU A 832 13.71 -35.25 5.52
CA GLU A 832 14.68 -35.73 4.54
C GLU A 832 15.56 -34.61 3.98
N HIS A 833 15.01 -33.41 3.78
CA HIS A 833 15.67 -32.31 3.06
C HIS A 833 16.24 -31.25 3.99
N VAL A 834 15.70 -31.10 5.20
CA VAL A 834 16.14 -30.09 6.18
C VAL A 834 16.32 -30.74 7.57
N PRO A 835 17.15 -31.79 7.71
CA PRO A 835 17.34 -32.49 8.98
C PRO A 835 17.95 -31.62 10.09
N GLU A 836 18.52 -30.47 9.74
CA GLU A 836 19.15 -29.53 10.66
C GLU A 836 18.13 -28.77 11.52
N VAL A 837 16.87 -28.66 11.09
CA VAL A 837 15.83 -27.90 11.80
C VAL A 837 14.91 -28.83 12.60
N SER A 838 14.56 -28.39 13.82
CA SER A 838 13.59 -29.06 14.66
C SER A 838 12.15 -28.65 14.28
N VAL A 839 11.28 -29.62 14.06
CA VAL A 839 9.91 -29.40 13.55
C VAL A 839 8.87 -29.84 14.57
N VAL A 840 7.82 -29.03 14.75
CA VAL A 840 6.62 -29.41 15.51
C VAL A 840 5.36 -29.20 14.67
N THR A 841 4.45 -30.20 14.71
CA THR A 841 3.21 -30.18 13.91
C THR A 841 2.02 -29.69 14.74
N ALA A 842 1.20 -28.76 14.20
CA ALA A 842 -0.01 -28.27 14.86
C ALA A 842 -1.22 -28.18 13.91
N HIS A 843 -2.35 -28.80 14.28
CA HIS A 843 -3.59 -28.76 13.50
C HIS A 843 -4.85 -28.78 14.36
N GLY A 844 -5.98 -28.33 13.81
CA GLY A 844 -7.23 -28.15 14.55
C GLY A 844 -7.92 -29.42 15.06
N GLN A 845 -7.52 -30.61 14.58
CA GLN A 845 -8.00 -31.89 15.12
C GLN A 845 -7.29 -32.36 16.40
N LEU A 846 -6.21 -31.68 16.83
CA LEU A 846 -5.56 -31.98 18.10
C LEU A 846 -6.49 -31.62 19.27
N ALA A 847 -6.37 -32.34 20.39
CA ALA A 847 -7.04 -31.94 21.62
C ALA A 847 -6.56 -30.55 22.04
N ALA A 848 -7.46 -29.71 22.56
CA ALA A 848 -7.13 -28.32 22.90
C ALA A 848 -5.94 -28.20 23.87
N GLY A 849 -5.75 -29.14 24.80
CA GLY A 849 -4.56 -29.19 25.66
C GLY A 849 -3.27 -29.40 24.87
N GLU A 850 -3.23 -30.43 24.03
CA GLU A 850 -2.06 -30.78 23.22
C GLU A 850 -1.69 -29.70 22.22
N LEU A 851 -2.69 -29.09 21.56
CA LEU A 851 -2.46 -27.98 20.65
C LEU A 851 -1.74 -26.83 21.38
N ASP A 852 -2.26 -26.38 22.52
CA ASP A 852 -1.64 -25.29 23.27
C ASP A 852 -0.25 -25.65 23.79
N ASP A 853 0.00 -26.89 24.20
CA ASP A 853 1.32 -27.34 24.65
C ASP A 853 2.36 -27.24 23.51
N ARG A 854 2.00 -27.70 22.30
CA ARG A 854 2.86 -27.57 21.11
C ARG A 854 3.07 -26.12 20.71
N MET A 855 2.03 -25.30 20.77
CA MET A 855 2.11 -23.87 20.47
C MET A 855 2.99 -23.12 21.47
N ASN A 856 2.89 -23.43 22.77
CA ASN A 856 3.76 -22.86 23.80
C ASN A 856 5.21 -23.31 23.62
N ALA A 857 5.45 -24.59 23.28
CA ALA A 857 6.80 -25.08 23.01
C ALA A 857 7.46 -24.35 21.83
N PHE A 858 6.69 -24.08 20.77
CA PHE A 858 7.16 -23.25 19.66
C PHE A 858 7.39 -21.79 20.10
N TYR A 859 6.48 -21.19 20.87
CA TYR A 859 6.65 -19.83 21.40
C TYR A 859 7.89 -19.68 22.29
N ASP A 860 8.22 -20.69 23.10
CA ASP A 860 9.39 -20.72 23.99
C ASP A 860 10.70 -21.01 23.22
N GLY A 861 10.67 -21.12 21.89
CA GLY A 861 11.86 -21.34 21.05
C GLY A 861 12.41 -22.77 21.08
N LYS A 862 11.61 -23.76 21.49
CA LYS A 862 12.05 -25.18 21.54
C LYS A 862 12.11 -25.87 20.18
N PHE A 863 11.45 -25.28 19.17
CA PHE A 863 11.39 -25.80 17.82
C PHE A 863 11.64 -24.68 16.80
N ASP A 864 12.36 -24.98 15.71
CA ASP A 864 12.70 -24.03 14.65
C ASP A 864 11.53 -23.80 13.69
N VAL A 865 10.77 -24.86 13.36
CA VAL A 865 9.69 -24.81 12.37
C VAL A 865 8.37 -25.30 12.95
N LEU A 866 7.32 -24.48 12.82
CA LEU A 866 5.94 -24.89 13.06
C LEU A 866 5.28 -25.32 11.74
N LEU A 867 5.09 -26.62 11.57
CA LEU A 867 4.32 -27.18 10.46
C LEU A 867 2.84 -27.20 10.85
N ALA A 868 2.02 -26.39 10.19
CA ALA A 868 0.65 -26.17 10.62
C ALA A 868 -0.34 -26.01 9.46
N THR A 869 -1.62 -26.12 9.81
CA THR A 869 -2.74 -25.75 8.92
C THR A 869 -3.05 -24.25 9.05
N THR A 870 -4.21 -23.79 8.57
CA THR A 870 -4.73 -22.42 8.77
C THR A 870 -4.86 -22.01 10.24
N ILE A 871 -4.62 -22.89 11.20
CA ILE A 871 -4.64 -22.58 12.63
C ILE A 871 -3.66 -21.45 13.02
N VAL A 872 -2.62 -21.22 12.22
CA VAL A 872 -1.69 -20.08 12.41
C VAL A 872 -2.39 -18.72 12.29
N GLU A 873 -3.53 -18.68 11.61
CA GLU A 873 -4.41 -17.51 11.53
C GLU A 873 -4.95 -17.08 12.91
N SER A 874 -4.93 -17.93 13.93
CA SER A 874 -5.56 -17.71 15.25
C SER A 874 -4.76 -16.90 16.30
N GLY A 875 -3.96 -15.94 15.84
CA GLY A 875 -3.40 -14.91 16.73
C GLY A 875 -2.05 -15.26 17.35
N LEU A 876 -1.22 -15.99 16.62
CA LEU A 876 0.17 -16.21 17.01
C LEU A 876 1.01 -14.98 16.71
N ASP A 877 1.43 -14.29 17.76
CA ASP A 877 2.53 -13.33 17.73
C ASP A 877 3.81 -14.02 18.18
N ILE A 878 4.73 -14.27 17.24
CA ILE A 878 6.04 -14.84 17.52
C ILE A 878 7.07 -13.89 16.88
N PRO A 879 7.71 -12.99 17.67
CA PRO A 879 8.64 -12.00 17.15
C PRO A 879 9.85 -12.59 16.42
N THR A 880 10.27 -13.78 16.84
CA THR A 880 11.37 -14.57 16.25
C THR A 880 10.96 -15.24 14.94
N ALA A 881 9.67 -15.32 14.62
CA ALA A 881 9.20 -15.96 13.40
C ALA A 881 9.20 -14.96 12.22
N ASN A 882 10.20 -15.08 11.34
CA ASN A 882 10.42 -14.12 10.26
C ASN A 882 10.41 -14.76 8.85
N THR A 883 10.29 -16.08 8.74
CA THR A 883 10.09 -16.76 7.45
C THR A 883 8.80 -17.55 7.45
N MET A 884 8.05 -17.45 6.36
CA MET A 884 6.80 -18.18 6.16
C MET A 884 6.81 -18.88 4.81
N VAL A 885 6.48 -20.16 4.80
CA VAL A 885 6.23 -20.95 3.61
C VAL A 885 4.75 -21.31 3.57
N ILE A 886 4.05 -20.93 2.50
CA ILE A 886 2.66 -21.31 2.26
C ILE A 886 2.65 -22.31 1.12
N HIS A 887 2.35 -23.56 1.47
CA HIS A 887 2.22 -24.65 0.52
C HIS A 887 0.89 -24.54 -0.22
N ARG A 888 0.89 -24.73 -1.55
CA ARG A 888 -0.35 -24.71 -2.37
C ARG A 888 -1.19 -23.45 -2.13
N ALA A 889 -0.55 -22.28 -2.24
CA ALA A 889 -1.18 -20.97 -2.04
C ALA A 889 -2.39 -20.74 -2.99
N ASP A 890 -2.46 -21.46 -4.11
CA ASP A 890 -3.60 -21.50 -5.03
C ASP A 890 -4.93 -21.92 -4.36
N MET A 891 -4.87 -22.66 -3.24
CA MET A 891 -6.05 -23.17 -2.53
C MET A 891 -6.63 -22.22 -1.46
N PHE A 892 -5.96 -21.12 -1.13
CA PHE A 892 -6.38 -20.23 -0.05
C PHE A 892 -7.13 -19.00 -0.58
N GLY A 893 -8.06 -18.46 0.22
CA GLY A 893 -8.68 -17.16 -0.08
C GLY A 893 -7.70 -15.98 0.10
N LEU A 894 -8.00 -14.83 -0.51
CA LEU A 894 -7.12 -13.65 -0.47
C LEU A 894 -6.96 -13.12 0.96
N ALA A 895 -8.07 -12.95 1.69
CA ALA A 895 -8.08 -12.56 3.10
C ALA A 895 -7.28 -13.53 3.99
N GLN A 896 -7.39 -14.83 3.74
CA GLN A 896 -6.66 -15.84 4.50
C GLN A 896 -5.17 -15.75 4.26
N LEU A 897 -4.74 -15.67 2.99
CA LEU A 897 -3.32 -15.52 2.65
C LEU A 897 -2.73 -14.24 3.25
N TYR A 898 -3.47 -13.13 3.20
CA TYR A 898 -3.03 -11.87 3.79
C TYR A 898 -2.87 -11.95 5.30
N GLN A 899 -3.85 -12.53 6.00
CA GLN A 899 -3.80 -12.74 7.45
C GLN A 899 -2.66 -13.67 7.88
N ILE A 900 -2.48 -14.78 7.15
CA ILE A 900 -1.41 -15.75 7.39
C ILE A 900 -0.05 -15.07 7.16
N ARG A 901 0.14 -14.42 6.00
CA ARG A 901 1.35 -13.64 5.66
C ARG A 901 1.68 -12.64 6.76
N GLY A 902 0.69 -11.89 7.24
CA GLY A 902 0.85 -10.89 8.29
C GLY A 902 1.27 -11.42 9.67
N ARG A 903 1.42 -12.74 9.85
CA ARG A 903 1.92 -13.34 11.11
C ARG A 903 3.45 -13.33 11.23
N VAL A 904 4.18 -13.12 10.14
CA VAL A 904 5.64 -12.90 10.16
C VAL A 904 6.00 -11.42 9.97
N GLY A 905 7.25 -11.05 10.28
CA GLY A 905 7.73 -9.67 10.11
C GLY A 905 7.24 -8.74 11.19
N ARG A 906 7.38 -9.19 12.44
CA ARG A 906 7.04 -8.43 13.64
C ARG A 906 8.27 -7.88 14.38
N SER A 907 9.47 -8.29 13.96
CA SER A 907 10.75 -7.79 14.46
C SER A 907 11.35 -6.74 13.52
N LYS A 908 12.47 -6.12 13.93
CA LYS A 908 13.30 -5.25 13.06
C LYS A 908 13.93 -6.02 11.89
N THR A 909 13.89 -7.35 11.94
CA THR A 909 14.46 -8.23 10.93
C THR A 909 13.48 -8.40 9.77
N ARG A 910 13.98 -8.26 8.54
CA ARG A 910 13.16 -8.44 7.34
C ARG A 910 12.58 -9.85 7.28
N ALA A 911 11.28 -9.91 7.03
CA ALA A 911 10.55 -11.16 6.86
C ALA A 911 10.29 -11.53 5.42
N TYR A 912 10.15 -12.83 5.19
CA TYR A 912 9.98 -13.43 3.87
C TYR A 912 8.78 -14.36 3.87
N ALA A 913 7.94 -14.27 2.84
CA ALA A 913 6.81 -15.17 2.61
C ALA A 913 6.95 -15.84 1.24
N TYR A 914 7.02 -17.17 1.23
CA TYR A 914 7.14 -18.00 0.03
C TYR A 914 5.80 -18.67 -0.25
N LEU A 915 5.09 -18.19 -1.27
CA LEU A 915 3.81 -18.73 -1.71
C LEU A 915 4.07 -19.68 -2.86
N THR A 916 3.94 -20.98 -2.57
CA THR A 916 4.26 -22.03 -3.54
C THR A 916 3.00 -22.55 -4.22
N THR A 917 3.09 -22.81 -5.52
CA THR A 917 2.06 -23.51 -6.31
C THR A 917 2.58 -24.87 -6.76
N LYS A 918 1.66 -25.76 -7.17
CA LYS A 918 2.05 -27.06 -7.69
C LYS A 918 2.83 -26.88 -9.01
N PRO A 919 4.03 -27.49 -9.16
CA PRO A 919 4.80 -27.37 -10.40
C PRO A 919 4.03 -27.88 -11.61
N ARG A 920 4.16 -27.20 -12.76
CA ARG A 920 3.59 -27.60 -14.07
C ARG A 920 2.06 -27.67 -14.11
N VAL A 921 1.36 -27.05 -13.16
CA VAL A 921 -0.11 -26.95 -13.16
C VAL A 921 -0.54 -25.54 -13.51
N ARG A 922 -1.37 -25.40 -14.55
CA ARG A 922 -1.96 -24.10 -14.91
C ARG A 922 -2.90 -23.62 -13.81
N LEU A 923 -2.65 -22.42 -13.31
CA LEU A 923 -3.53 -21.74 -12.37
C LEU A 923 -4.83 -21.28 -13.07
N THR A 924 -5.90 -21.16 -12.30
CA THR A 924 -7.10 -20.46 -12.77
C THR A 924 -6.81 -18.96 -12.86
N ARG A 925 -7.49 -18.23 -13.75
CA ARG A 925 -7.32 -16.77 -13.89
C ARG A 925 -7.51 -16.05 -12.55
N THR A 926 -8.47 -16.49 -11.74
CA THR A 926 -8.75 -15.93 -10.40
C THR A 926 -7.61 -16.19 -9.42
N ALA A 927 -7.04 -17.40 -9.40
CA ALA A 927 -5.92 -17.72 -8.53
C ALA A 927 -4.66 -16.94 -8.92
N GLU A 928 -4.39 -16.81 -10.24
CA GLU A 928 -3.27 -16.03 -10.75
C GLU A 928 -3.40 -14.53 -10.40
N LYS A 929 -4.57 -13.93 -10.65
CA LYS A 929 -4.84 -12.53 -10.30
C LYS A 929 -4.68 -12.29 -8.80
N ARG A 930 -5.21 -13.20 -7.97
CA ARG A 930 -5.13 -13.12 -6.50
C ARG A 930 -3.68 -13.20 -5.99
N LEU A 931 -2.91 -14.17 -6.48
CA LEU A 931 -1.51 -14.35 -6.07
C LEU A 931 -0.64 -13.20 -6.58
N ARG A 932 -0.90 -12.69 -7.79
CA ARG A 932 -0.20 -11.52 -8.34
C ARG A 932 -0.44 -10.28 -7.50
N VAL A 933 -1.70 -9.99 -7.16
CA VAL A 933 -2.04 -8.88 -6.25
C VAL A 933 -1.31 -9.06 -4.93
N LEU A 934 -1.34 -10.26 -4.33
CA LEU A 934 -0.67 -10.47 -3.04
C LEU A 934 0.86 -10.34 -3.12
N GLY A 935 1.46 -10.72 -4.26
CA GLY A 935 2.89 -10.54 -4.54
C GLY A 935 3.28 -9.08 -4.79
N SER A 936 2.41 -8.27 -5.39
CA SER A 936 2.65 -6.84 -5.62
C SER A 936 2.35 -5.97 -4.39
N LEU A 937 1.70 -6.52 -3.36
CA LEU A 937 1.44 -5.84 -2.09
C LEU A 937 2.71 -5.78 -1.22
N ASP A 938 3.67 -4.98 -1.66
CA ASP A 938 4.94 -4.68 -0.97
C ASP A 938 4.82 -3.51 0.03
N SER A 939 3.67 -2.83 0.10
CA SER A 939 3.39 -1.80 1.12
C SER A 939 2.48 -2.33 2.23
N LEU A 940 2.93 -2.17 3.47
CA LEU A 940 2.13 -2.38 4.68
C LEU A 940 0.94 -1.39 4.70
N GLY A 941 -0.26 -1.82 5.07
CA GLY A 941 -1.48 -0.98 5.11
C GLY A 941 -2.57 -1.35 4.09
N ALA A 942 -2.33 -2.37 3.26
CA ALA A 942 -3.28 -2.82 2.23
C ALA A 942 -4.47 -3.63 2.79
N GLY A 943 -4.52 -3.89 4.09
CA GLY A 943 -5.56 -4.71 4.72
C GLY A 943 -6.97 -4.16 4.56
N PHE A 944 -7.12 -2.82 4.51
CA PHE A 944 -8.41 -2.18 4.23
C PHE A 944 -8.86 -2.40 2.78
N THR A 945 -8.00 -2.11 1.80
CA THR A 945 -8.28 -2.35 0.37
C THR A 945 -8.65 -3.80 0.11
N LEU A 946 -7.97 -4.71 0.79
CA LEU A 946 -8.20 -6.15 0.70
C LEU A 946 -9.51 -6.58 1.38
N ALA A 947 -9.87 -5.96 2.49
CA ALA A 947 -11.15 -6.21 3.17
C ALA A 947 -12.34 -5.64 2.39
N SER A 948 -12.21 -4.49 1.72
CA SER A 948 -13.22 -3.99 0.79
C SER A 948 -13.41 -4.95 -0.38
N GLN A 949 -12.32 -5.48 -0.96
CA GLN A 949 -12.42 -6.51 -2.01
C GLN A 949 -13.03 -7.82 -1.50
N ASP A 950 -12.69 -8.27 -0.29
CA ASP A 950 -13.29 -9.50 0.28
C ASP A 950 -14.77 -9.29 0.63
N LEU A 951 -15.15 -8.09 1.07
CA LEU A 951 -16.55 -7.68 1.26
C LEU A 951 -17.32 -7.71 -0.07
N ASP A 952 -16.73 -7.18 -1.15
CA ASP A 952 -17.35 -7.23 -2.48
C ASP A 952 -17.54 -8.66 -2.99
N ILE A 953 -16.57 -9.55 -2.72
CA ILE A 953 -16.58 -10.94 -3.19
C ILE A 953 -17.54 -11.83 -2.35
N ARG A 954 -17.57 -11.64 -1.02
CA ARG A 954 -18.29 -12.53 -0.10
C ARG A 954 -19.63 -11.98 0.38
N GLY A 955 -19.81 -10.65 0.35
CA GLY A 955 -20.94 -9.95 0.96
C GLY A 955 -20.84 -9.83 2.49
N ALA A 956 -21.52 -8.85 3.06
CA ALA A 956 -21.46 -8.53 4.50
C ALA A 956 -22.19 -9.53 5.44
N GLY A 957 -23.04 -10.42 4.91
CA GLY A 957 -23.99 -11.17 5.71
C GLY A 957 -25.14 -10.30 6.27
N ASN A 958 -25.97 -10.85 7.16
CA ASN A 958 -27.10 -10.11 7.75
C ASN A 958 -26.62 -9.19 8.89
N ILE A 959 -27.08 -7.94 8.94
CA ILE A 959 -26.57 -6.88 9.85
C ILE A 959 -27.16 -6.96 11.28
N LEU A 960 -28.38 -7.48 11.48
CA LEU A 960 -29.10 -7.43 12.77
C LEU A 960 -29.43 -8.79 13.44
N GLY A 961 -29.08 -9.94 12.87
CA GLY A 961 -29.40 -11.25 13.48
C GLY A 961 -28.88 -12.49 12.75
N ASP A 962 -29.26 -13.68 13.25
CA ASP A 962 -28.84 -15.01 12.76
C ASP A 962 -29.66 -15.52 11.55
N GLU A 963 -30.61 -14.74 11.02
CA GLU A 963 -31.34 -15.11 9.81
C GLU A 963 -30.42 -15.01 8.56
N GLN A 964 -30.39 -16.08 7.76
CA GLN A 964 -29.38 -16.34 6.74
C GLN A 964 -29.20 -15.23 5.69
N SER A 965 -27.93 -15.04 5.31
CA SER A 965 -27.33 -14.19 4.24
C SER A 965 -27.93 -14.24 2.83
N GLY A 966 -29.06 -14.93 2.61
CA GLY A 966 -29.60 -15.22 1.28
C GLY A 966 -30.09 -14.00 0.49
N GLN A 967 -30.47 -12.90 1.15
CA GLN A 967 -31.19 -11.80 0.48
C GLN A 967 -30.28 -10.73 -0.14
N VAL A 968 -29.08 -10.52 0.40
CA VAL A 968 -28.06 -9.66 -0.27
C VAL A 968 -27.71 -10.25 -1.63
N ARG A 969 -27.69 -11.60 -1.71
CA ARG A 969 -27.52 -12.30 -2.99
C ARG A 969 -28.66 -12.05 -3.96
N GLU A 970 -29.88 -11.74 -3.54
CA GLU A 970 -31.00 -11.61 -4.49
C GLU A 970 -31.03 -10.27 -5.25
N VAL A 971 -30.34 -9.24 -4.75
CA VAL A 971 -30.52 -7.84 -5.20
C VAL A 971 -29.19 -7.12 -5.46
N GLY A 972 -28.05 -7.73 -5.11
CA GLY A 972 -26.70 -7.18 -5.28
C GLY A 972 -26.25 -6.32 -4.10
N TYR A 973 -24.95 -6.40 -3.77
CA TYR A 973 -24.40 -5.77 -2.56
C TYR A 973 -24.40 -4.24 -2.60
N GLU A 974 -23.93 -3.66 -3.71
CA GLU A 974 -23.76 -2.21 -3.87
C GLU A 974 -25.12 -1.48 -3.87
N LEU A 975 -26.14 -2.05 -4.54
CA LEU A 975 -27.51 -1.52 -4.49
C LEU A 975 -28.11 -1.61 -3.08
N TYR A 976 -27.83 -2.69 -2.34
CA TYR A 976 -28.29 -2.84 -0.97
C TYR A 976 -27.68 -1.79 -0.04
N GLN A 977 -26.39 -1.48 -0.18
CA GLN A 977 -25.71 -0.44 0.60
C GLN A 977 -26.29 0.95 0.33
N SER A 978 -26.42 1.35 -0.94
CA SER A 978 -26.95 2.67 -1.29
C SER A 978 -28.37 2.89 -0.77
N MET A 979 -29.24 1.87 -0.86
CA MET A 979 -30.59 1.92 -0.30
C MET A 979 -30.60 2.06 1.23
N LEU A 980 -29.61 1.49 1.93
CA LEU A 980 -29.50 1.59 3.38
C LEU A 980 -29.00 2.97 3.81
N GLU A 981 -27.98 3.50 3.14
CA GLU A 981 -27.45 4.85 3.39
C GLU A 981 -28.53 5.92 3.19
N ASP A 982 -29.25 5.85 2.06
CA ASP A 982 -30.38 6.73 1.77
C ASP A 982 -31.47 6.67 2.85
N ALA A 983 -31.83 5.46 3.30
CA ALA A 983 -32.83 5.27 4.33
C ALA A 983 -32.39 5.90 5.67
N ILE A 984 -31.13 5.74 6.05
CA ILE A 984 -30.57 6.31 7.29
C ILE A 984 -30.48 7.83 7.21
N ALA A 985 -29.99 8.38 6.09
CA ALA A 985 -29.85 9.82 5.88
C ALA A 985 -31.21 10.53 5.98
N ARG A 986 -32.25 10.00 5.31
CA ARG A 986 -33.61 10.56 5.35
C ARG A 986 -34.25 10.48 6.73
N MET A 987 -34.05 9.36 7.44
CA MET A 987 -34.53 9.23 8.82
C MET A 987 -33.81 10.20 9.78
N LYS A 988 -32.50 10.43 9.62
CA LYS A 988 -31.76 11.45 10.40
C LYS A 988 -32.25 12.87 10.11
N ALA A 989 -32.68 13.15 8.87
CA ALA A 989 -33.21 14.46 8.47
C ALA A 989 -34.64 14.76 8.99
N GLY A 990 -35.28 13.82 9.70
CA GLY A 990 -36.60 14.03 10.30
C GLY A 990 -37.78 13.84 9.34
N GLU A 991 -37.58 13.26 8.16
CA GLU A 991 -38.62 13.01 7.15
C GLU A 991 -39.50 11.77 7.49
N LEU A 992 -39.97 11.68 8.75
CA LEU A 992 -40.70 10.51 9.27
C LEU A 992 -42.10 10.33 8.67
N GLU A 993 -42.77 11.40 8.24
CA GLU A 993 -44.17 11.36 7.81
C GLU A 993 -44.39 11.50 6.29
N GLY A 994 -43.32 11.53 5.50
CA GLY A 994 -43.38 11.90 4.08
C GLY A 994 -42.84 10.86 3.11
N LEU A 995 -42.79 9.57 3.46
CA LEU A 995 -42.34 8.50 2.55
C LEU A 995 -43.39 8.22 1.45
N SER A 996 -43.64 9.22 0.62
CA SER A 996 -44.25 9.03 -0.68
C SER A 996 -43.24 8.35 -1.62
N GLU A 997 -43.73 7.62 -2.62
CA GLU A 997 -42.95 7.00 -3.70
C GLU A 997 -42.16 8.02 -4.55
N ALA A 998 -42.09 9.29 -4.16
CA ALA A 998 -41.73 10.42 -5.02
C ALA A 998 -40.23 10.56 -5.31
N ASP A 999 -39.33 9.93 -4.55
CA ASP A 999 -37.87 10.10 -4.71
C ASP A 999 -37.14 8.76 -4.83
N GLU A 1000 -37.50 7.99 -5.86
CA GLU A 1000 -36.62 6.94 -6.39
C GLU A 1000 -35.45 7.58 -7.16
N THR A 1001 -34.29 6.94 -7.16
CA THR A 1001 -33.16 7.31 -8.02
C THR A 1001 -33.60 7.17 -9.48
N TRP A 1002 -33.99 8.29 -10.11
CA TRP A 1002 -34.44 8.33 -11.50
C TRP A 1002 -33.47 9.14 -12.35
N ALA A 1003 -33.39 8.79 -13.63
CA ALA A 1003 -32.60 9.49 -14.63
C ALA A 1003 -33.51 10.15 -15.68
N PRO A 1004 -33.36 11.45 -15.99
CA PRO A 1004 -34.09 12.09 -17.07
C PRO A 1004 -33.82 11.44 -18.42
N GLN A 1005 -34.87 11.24 -19.22
CA GLN A 1005 -34.73 10.88 -20.63
C GLN A 1005 -34.52 12.13 -21.48
N ILE A 1006 -33.34 12.29 -22.06
CA ILE A 1006 -32.95 13.47 -22.85
C ILE A 1006 -32.76 13.06 -24.31
N ASN A 1007 -33.70 13.44 -25.17
CA ASN A 1007 -33.72 13.08 -26.58
C ASN A 1007 -33.52 14.32 -27.47
N LEU A 1008 -32.28 14.66 -27.81
CA LEU A 1008 -31.97 15.84 -28.65
C LEU A 1008 -31.54 15.49 -30.09
N GLY A 1009 -31.42 14.20 -30.41
CA GLY A 1009 -30.94 13.72 -31.71
C GLY A 1009 -29.54 14.24 -32.03
N VAL A 1010 -28.62 14.05 -31.08
CA VAL A 1010 -27.20 14.43 -31.17
C VAL A 1010 -26.35 13.26 -30.66
N PRO A 1011 -25.12 13.07 -31.15
CA PRO A 1011 -24.26 11.99 -30.67
C PRO A 1011 -23.93 12.15 -29.19
N VAL A 1012 -24.05 11.07 -28.42
CA VAL A 1012 -23.76 11.02 -26.98
C VAL A 1012 -22.88 9.80 -26.72
N LEU A 1013 -21.55 9.98 -26.89
CA LEU A 1013 -20.56 8.93 -26.69
C LEU A 1013 -19.14 9.51 -26.53
N ILE A 1014 -18.27 8.70 -25.94
CA ILE A 1014 -16.81 8.82 -25.95
C ILE A 1014 -16.30 7.89 -27.05
N PRO A 1015 -15.80 8.41 -28.17
CA PRO A 1015 -15.37 7.58 -29.28
C PRO A 1015 -14.25 6.61 -28.87
N GLU A 1016 -14.30 5.37 -29.36
CA GLU A 1016 -13.24 4.37 -29.16
C GLU A 1016 -11.88 4.88 -29.66
N ALA A 1017 -11.87 5.67 -30.74
CA ALA A 1017 -10.65 6.32 -31.24
C ALA A 1017 -10.05 7.36 -30.28
N TYR A 1018 -10.84 7.88 -29.32
CA TYR A 1018 -10.39 8.85 -28.32
C TYR A 1018 -9.97 8.16 -27.02
N VAL A 1019 -10.77 7.18 -26.56
CA VAL A 1019 -10.45 6.32 -25.41
C VAL A 1019 -10.63 4.86 -25.83
N PRO A 1020 -9.55 4.17 -26.26
CA PRO A 1020 -9.63 2.80 -26.75
C PRO A 1020 -9.96 1.79 -25.65
N ASP A 1021 -9.38 2.00 -24.47
CA ASP A 1021 -9.56 1.08 -23.35
C ASP A 1021 -10.98 1.18 -22.78
N LEU A 1022 -11.65 0.04 -22.72
CA LEU A 1022 -13.03 -0.07 -22.28
C LEU A 1022 -13.21 0.26 -20.80
N ASP A 1023 -12.28 -0.19 -19.94
CA ASP A 1023 -12.38 -0.02 -18.49
C ASP A 1023 -12.17 1.44 -18.11
N VAL A 1024 -11.17 2.09 -18.70
CA VAL A 1024 -10.92 3.54 -18.55
C VAL A 1024 -12.15 4.33 -19.02
N ARG A 1025 -12.71 3.99 -20.18
CA ARG A 1025 -13.89 4.67 -20.73
C ARG A 1025 -15.13 4.51 -19.84
N LEU A 1026 -15.38 3.31 -19.31
CA LEU A 1026 -16.44 3.07 -18.33
C LEU A 1026 -16.22 3.84 -17.03
N GLY A 1027 -14.98 3.92 -16.54
CA GLY A 1027 -14.61 4.73 -15.38
C GLY A 1027 -14.89 6.21 -15.59
N LEU A 1028 -14.58 6.74 -16.79
CA LEU A 1028 -14.90 8.12 -17.17
C LEU A 1028 -16.42 8.36 -17.21
N TYR A 1029 -17.20 7.43 -17.76
CA TYR A 1029 -18.67 7.54 -17.76
C TYR A 1029 -19.24 7.55 -16.34
N ARG A 1030 -18.77 6.66 -15.47
CA ARG A 1030 -19.19 6.61 -14.05
C ARG A 1030 -18.88 7.92 -13.34
N ARG A 1031 -17.64 8.40 -13.42
CA ARG A 1031 -17.24 9.68 -12.83
C ARG A 1031 -18.10 10.82 -13.35
N LEU A 1032 -18.30 10.88 -14.67
CA LEU A 1032 -19.11 11.91 -15.32
C LEU A 1032 -20.58 11.89 -14.84
N SER A 1033 -21.17 10.72 -14.59
CA SER A 1033 -22.56 10.60 -14.13
C SER A 1033 -22.80 11.17 -12.73
N GLY A 1034 -21.76 11.27 -11.90
CA GLY A 1034 -21.82 11.82 -10.55
C GLY A 1034 -21.45 13.31 -10.44
N LEU A 1035 -21.12 13.98 -11.55
CA LEU A 1035 -20.77 15.41 -11.54
C LEU A 1035 -22.03 16.28 -11.62
N ASP A 1036 -22.23 17.12 -10.60
CA ASP A 1036 -23.39 18.03 -10.51
C ASP A 1036 -23.01 19.51 -10.63
N GLY A 1037 -21.72 19.84 -10.44
CA GLY A 1037 -21.20 21.20 -10.48
C GLY A 1037 -20.70 21.67 -11.85
N LYS A 1038 -20.87 22.97 -12.15
CA LYS A 1038 -20.27 23.60 -13.34
C LYS A 1038 -18.73 23.55 -13.30
N LEU A 1039 -18.14 23.89 -12.16
CA LEU A 1039 -16.69 23.87 -11.94
C LEU A 1039 -16.14 22.44 -12.09
N GLU A 1040 -16.80 21.45 -11.49
CA GLU A 1040 -16.42 20.04 -11.59
C GLU A 1040 -16.42 19.53 -13.03
N LEU A 1041 -17.42 19.92 -13.84
CA LEU A 1041 -17.48 19.58 -15.26
C LEU A 1041 -16.38 20.27 -16.09
N GLU A 1042 -16.02 21.51 -15.76
CA GLU A 1042 -14.91 22.24 -16.41
C GLU A 1042 -13.56 21.61 -16.04
N ASP A 1043 -13.36 21.22 -14.78
CA ASP A 1043 -12.17 20.52 -14.30
C ASP A 1043 -12.04 19.13 -14.94
N PHE A 1044 -13.16 18.39 -15.08
CA PHE A 1044 -13.18 17.10 -15.76
C PHE A 1044 -12.89 17.24 -17.26
N ALA A 1045 -13.40 18.29 -17.91
CA ALA A 1045 -13.08 18.57 -19.31
C ALA A 1045 -11.59 18.90 -19.49
N ALA A 1046 -11.00 19.69 -18.59
CA ALA A 1046 -9.58 19.99 -18.59
C ALA A 1046 -8.74 18.71 -18.38
N GLU A 1047 -9.16 17.82 -17.48
CA GLU A 1047 -8.55 16.52 -17.26
C GLU A 1047 -8.60 15.64 -18.52
N LEU A 1048 -9.75 15.55 -19.19
CA LEU A 1048 -9.89 14.80 -20.43
C LEU A 1048 -8.97 15.33 -21.54
N ILE A 1049 -8.81 16.65 -21.61
CA ILE A 1049 -7.92 17.28 -22.59
C ILE A 1049 -6.46 16.91 -22.30
N ASP A 1050 -6.08 16.97 -21.05
CA ASP A 1050 -4.72 16.67 -20.61
C ASP A 1050 -4.37 15.19 -20.82
N ARG A 1051 -5.32 14.29 -20.56
CA ARG A 1051 -5.13 12.81 -20.62
C ARG A 1051 -5.27 12.19 -22.00
N PHE A 1052 -6.13 12.74 -22.85
CA PHE A 1052 -6.55 12.11 -24.11
C PHE A 1052 -6.44 13.05 -25.33
N GLY A 1053 -6.06 14.32 -25.14
CA GLY A 1053 -5.91 15.29 -26.21
C GLY A 1053 -7.19 16.09 -26.47
N SER A 1054 -7.33 16.71 -27.65
CA SER A 1054 -8.49 17.59 -27.92
C SER A 1054 -9.83 16.85 -27.85
N LEU A 1055 -10.81 17.42 -27.16
CA LEU A 1055 -12.15 16.83 -27.02
C LEU A 1055 -12.84 16.68 -28.39
N PRO A 1056 -13.25 15.45 -28.78
CA PRO A 1056 -14.12 15.23 -29.91
C PRO A 1056 -15.45 15.95 -29.75
N ARG A 1057 -16.15 16.16 -30.87
CA ARG A 1057 -17.46 16.83 -30.88
C ARG A 1057 -18.50 16.04 -30.08
N GLU A 1058 -18.40 14.72 -30.13
CA GLU A 1058 -19.23 13.75 -29.42
C GLU A 1058 -19.05 13.90 -27.91
N VAL A 1059 -17.80 13.98 -27.43
CA VAL A 1059 -17.48 14.16 -26.00
C VAL A 1059 -17.92 15.53 -25.51
N SER A 1060 -17.69 16.58 -26.28
CA SER A 1060 -18.18 17.93 -25.97
C SER A 1060 -19.72 17.97 -25.87
N THR A 1061 -20.40 17.18 -26.70
CA THR A 1061 -21.86 17.06 -26.67
C THR A 1061 -22.31 16.29 -25.43
N LEU A 1062 -21.66 15.18 -25.10
CA LEU A 1062 -21.89 14.39 -23.89
C LEU A 1062 -21.80 15.25 -22.61
N LEU A 1063 -20.73 16.06 -22.45
CA LEU A 1063 -20.59 16.96 -21.30
C LEU A 1063 -21.76 17.94 -21.18
N ASN A 1064 -22.26 18.45 -22.31
CA ASN A 1064 -23.43 19.33 -22.31
C ASN A 1064 -24.73 18.58 -21.97
N ILE A 1065 -24.88 17.32 -22.40
CA ILE A 1065 -26.03 16.49 -22.05
C ILE A 1065 -26.06 16.21 -20.55
N VAL A 1066 -24.93 15.84 -19.95
CA VAL A 1066 -24.82 15.60 -18.50
C VAL A 1066 -25.12 16.87 -17.70
N ARG A 1067 -24.65 18.02 -18.19
CA ARG A 1067 -25.04 19.33 -17.62
C ARG A 1067 -26.55 19.59 -17.71
N ILE A 1068 -27.19 19.25 -18.84
CA ILE A 1068 -28.66 19.37 -18.98
C ILE A 1068 -29.35 18.40 -18.00
N LYS A 1069 -28.83 17.18 -17.85
CA LYS A 1069 -29.34 16.14 -16.94
C LYS A 1069 -29.39 16.61 -15.49
N SER A 1070 -28.31 17.18 -14.97
CA SER A 1070 -28.29 17.70 -13.59
C SER A 1070 -29.33 18.82 -13.40
N VAL A 1071 -29.46 19.73 -14.38
CA VAL A 1071 -30.50 20.79 -14.32
C VAL A 1071 -31.92 20.24 -14.46
N CYS A 1072 -32.14 19.19 -15.28
CA CYS A 1072 -33.42 18.48 -15.39
C CYS A 1072 -33.84 17.86 -14.06
N LYS A 1073 -32.92 17.22 -13.33
CA LYS A 1073 -33.18 16.67 -12.00
C LYS A 1073 -33.66 17.77 -11.04
N ARG A 1074 -32.96 18.90 -10.97
CA ARG A 1074 -33.36 20.05 -10.13
C ARG A 1074 -34.72 20.65 -10.52
N ALA A 1075 -35.07 20.61 -11.81
CA ALA A 1075 -36.36 21.11 -12.30
C ALA A 1075 -37.51 20.09 -12.23
N GLY A 1076 -37.24 18.84 -11.80
CA GLY A 1076 -38.23 17.75 -11.80
C GLY A 1076 -38.67 17.30 -13.19
N ILE A 1077 -37.81 17.39 -14.22
CA ILE A 1077 -38.15 17.05 -15.61
C ILE A 1077 -37.78 15.59 -15.91
N ALA A 1078 -38.77 14.70 -16.02
CA ALA A 1078 -38.59 13.29 -16.36
C ALA A 1078 -38.17 13.04 -17.81
N ARG A 1079 -38.69 13.83 -18.75
CA ARG A 1079 -38.41 13.65 -20.17
C ARG A 1079 -38.32 15.00 -20.89
N LEU A 1080 -37.28 15.12 -21.71
CA LEU A 1080 -36.99 16.28 -22.55
C LEU A 1080 -36.72 15.81 -23.98
N ASP A 1081 -37.69 16.01 -24.88
CA ASP A 1081 -37.52 15.74 -26.30
C ASP A 1081 -37.30 17.05 -27.07
N GLY A 1082 -36.15 17.21 -27.72
CA GLY A 1082 -35.79 18.39 -28.52
C GLY A 1082 -35.73 18.06 -30.01
N GLY A 1083 -36.46 18.82 -30.82
CA GLY A 1083 -36.49 18.70 -32.28
C GLY A 1083 -36.32 20.05 -32.99
N PRO A 1084 -36.34 20.08 -34.33
CA PRO A 1084 -36.14 21.31 -35.09
C PRO A 1084 -37.16 22.42 -34.79
N LYS A 1085 -38.37 22.03 -34.35
CA LYS A 1085 -39.49 22.94 -34.05
C LYS A 1085 -39.62 23.31 -32.56
N GLY A 1086 -38.63 22.96 -31.74
CA GLY A 1086 -38.60 23.26 -30.30
C GLY A 1086 -38.52 22.01 -29.42
N ALA A 1087 -39.02 22.11 -28.19
CA ALA A 1087 -38.90 21.05 -27.18
C ALA A 1087 -40.24 20.65 -26.56
N VAL A 1088 -40.34 19.38 -26.16
CA VAL A 1088 -41.43 18.79 -25.39
C VAL A 1088 -40.87 18.35 -24.04
N ILE A 1089 -41.54 18.75 -22.97
CA ILE A 1089 -41.11 18.55 -21.58
C ILE A 1089 -42.21 17.81 -20.84
N GLN A 1090 -41.83 16.77 -20.11
CA GLN A 1090 -42.71 16.03 -19.21
C GLN A 1090 -42.08 16.00 -17.82
N PHE A 1091 -42.85 16.38 -16.81
CA PHE A 1091 -42.39 16.39 -15.43
C PHE A 1091 -42.48 15.00 -14.78
N HIS A 1092 -41.57 14.75 -13.84
CA HIS A 1092 -41.58 13.56 -13.01
C HIS A 1092 -42.86 13.52 -12.17
N ASN A 1093 -43.52 12.37 -12.14
CA ASN A 1093 -44.85 12.17 -11.52
C ASN A 1093 -45.93 13.17 -11.96
N GLY A 1094 -45.73 13.84 -13.11
CA GLY A 1094 -46.65 14.85 -13.65
C GLY A 1094 -46.76 16.12 -12.78
N LYS A 1095 -45.80 16.38 -11.88
CA LYS A 1095 -45.84 17.52 -10.96
C LYS A 1095 -44.63 18.43 -11.13
N PHE A 1096 -44.86 19.74 -11.04
CA PHE A 1096 -43.79 20.74 -10.96
C PHE A 1096 -43.81 21.36 -9.57
N ALA A 1097 -42.63 21.53 -8.96
CA ALA A 1097 -42.50 21.90 -7.54
C ALA A 1097 -43.16 23.25 -7.20
N ASN A 1098 -43.13 24.22 -8.12
CA ASN A 1098 -43.72 25.55 -7.94
C ASN A 1098 -44.72 25.90 -9.06
N PRO A 1099 -46.02 25.60 -8.90
CA PRO A 1099 -47.03 25.89 -9.91
C PRO A 1099 -47.11 27.38 -10.31
N ALA A 1100 -46.87 28.31 -9.37
CA ALA A 1100 -46.87 29.75 -9.67
C ALA A 1100 -45.69 30.16 -10.57
N GLY A 1101 -44.50 29.66 -10.26
CA GLY A 1101 -43.30 29.86 -11.11
C GLY A 1101 -43.47 29.25 -12.51
N LEU A 1102 -44.22 28.15 -12.64
CA LEU A 1102 -44.53 27.59 -13.96
C LEU A 1102 -45.40 28.51 -14.82
N VAL A 1103 -46.37 29.18 -14.20
CA VAL A 1103 -47.24 30.16 -14.87
C VAL A 1103 -46.44 31.39 -15.30
N GLU A 1104 -45.54 31.88 -14.45
CA GLU A 1104 -44.61 32.98 -14.79
C GLU A 1104 -43.71 32.59 -15.97
N PHE A 1105 -43.13 31.39 -15.94
CA PHE A 1105 -42.35 30.86 -17.06
C PHE A 1105 -43.20 30.87 -18.34
N MET A 1106 -44.43 30.35 -18.30
CA MET A 1106 -45.32 30.30 -19.47
C MET A 1106 -45.65 31.68 -20.03
N HIS A 1107 -45.94 32.67 -19.18
CA HIS A 1107 -46.16 34.06 -19.60
C HIS A 1107 -44.90 34.68 -20.22
N GLY A 1108 -43.73 34.42 -19.63
CA GLY A 1108 -42.43 34.86 -20.15
C GLY A 1108 -42.11 34.32 -21.55
N GLN A 1109 -42.72 33.20 -21.96
CA GLN A 1109 -42.57 32.62 -23.30
C GLN A 1109 -43.42 33.31 -24.39
N LYS A 1110 -44.20 34.35 -24.08
CA LYS A 1110 -44.99 35.17 -25.04
C LYS A 1110 -45.83 34.34 -26.03
N GLY A 1111 -46.50 33.29 -25.54
CA GLY A 1111 -47.38 32.42 -26.34
C GLY A 1111 -46.67 31.31 -27.13
N LEU A 1112 -45.34 31.19 -27.02
CA LEU A 1112 -44.56 30.12 -27.66
C LEU A 1112 -44.54 28.80 -26.86
N ALA A 1113 -45.01 28.81 -25.61
CA ALA A 1113 -45.17 27.60 -24.79
C ALA A 1113 -46.67 27.26 -24.62
N LYS A 1114 -47.03 25.98 -24.74
CA LYS A 1114 -48.39 25.48 -24.53
C LYS A 1114 -48.37 24.19 -23.73
N ILE A 1115 -49.37 24.01 -22.85
CA ILE A 1115 -49.62 22.73 -22.19
C ILE A 1115 -50.49 21.88 -23.12
N LYS A 1116 -50.10 20.62 -23.33
CA LYS A 1116 -50.86 19.62 -24.09
C LYS A 1116 -50.63 18.25 -23.46
N ASP A 1117 -51.69 17.56 -23.07
CA ASP A 1117 -51.65 16.18 -22.54
C ASP A 1117 -50.65 15.99 -21.38
N ASN A 1118 -50.66 16.92 -20.41
CA ASN A 1118 -49.73 16.97 -19.27
C ASN A 1118 -48.24 17.13 -19.65
N LYS A 1119 -47.97 17.65 -20.85
CA LYS A 1119 -46.64 18.01 -21.37
C LYS A 1119 -46.58 19.49 -21.72
N ILE A 1120 -45.39 20.09 -21.60
CA ILE A 1120 -45.14 21.45 -22.07
C ILE A 1120 -44.45 21.39 -23.42
N VAL A 1121 -45.06 22.03 -24.42
CA VAL A 1121 -44.49 22.18 -25.76
C VAL A 1121 -44.01 23.61 -25.92
N VAL A 1122 -42.70 23.80 -26.03
CA VAL A 1122 -42.05 25.09 -26.28
C VAL A 1122 -41.62 25.15 -27.73
N ARG A 1123 -42.20 26.07 -28.51
CA ARG A 1123 -41.89 26.26 -29.93
C ARG A 1123 -40.65 27.13 -30.12
N ARG A 1124 -39.71 26.65 -30.94
CA ARG A 1124 -38.48 27.34 -31.37
C ARG A 1124 -38.14 26.92 -32.80
N ASP A 1125 -37.22 27.63 -33.45
CA ASP A 1125 -36.65 27.24 -34.74
C ASP A 1125 -35.16 26.90 -34.53
N TRP A 1126 -34.85 25.61 -34.44
CA TRP A 1126 -33.50 25.10 -34.19
C TRP A 1126 -32.98 24.34 -35.42
N LYS A 1127 -32.19 25.02 -36.24
CA LYS A 1127 -31.66 24.46 -37.50
C LYS A 1127 -30.40 23.62 -37.29
N LYS A 1128 -29.52 24.02 -36.37
CA LYS A 1128 -28.27 23.30 -36.06
C LYS A 1128 -28.40 22.48 -34.78
N ALA A 1129 -27.63 21.40 -34.69
CA ALA A 1129 -27.50 20.59 -33.46
C ALA A 1129 -27.03 21.42 -32.26
N SER A 1130 -26.11 22.37 -32.47
CA SER A 1130 -25.64 23.31 -31.43
C SER A 1130 -26.78 24.17 -30.86
N ASP A 1131 -27.70 24.58 -31.72
CA ASP A 1131 -28.83 25.46 -31.35
C ASP A 1131 -29.86 24.67 -30.55
N LYS A 1132 -30.06 23.38 -30.89
CA LYS A 1132 -30.88 22.45 -30.13
C LYS A 1132 -30.36 22.27 -28.70
N VAL A 1133 -29.06 21.97 -28.52
CA VAL A 1133 -28.46 21.76 -27.20
C VAL A 1133 -28.49 23.03 -26.35
N LYS A 1134 -28.07 24.18 -26.91
CA LYS A 1134 -28.11 25.48 -26.20
C LYS A 1134 -29.52 25.90 -25.85
N GLY A 1135 -30.46 25.73 -26.78
CA GLY A 1135 -31.87 26.06 -26.60
C GLY A 1135 -32.55 25.18 -25.54
N ALA A 1136 -32.28 23.87 -25.56
CA ALA A 1136 -32.76 22.94 -24.55
C ALA A 1136 -32.21 23.30 -23.16
N TYR A 1137 -30.91 23.56 -23.04
CA TYR A 1137 -30.31 23.98 -21.77
C TYR A 1137 -30.92 25.27 -21.22
N ALA A 1138 -31.14 26.28 -22.07
CA ALA A 1138 -31.76 27.54 -21.65
C ALA A 1138 -33.17 27.31 -21.07
N ILE A 1139 -33.99 26.49 -21.73
CA ILE A 1139 -35.35 26.18 -21.27
C ILE A 1139 -35.33 25.46 -19.91
N VAL A 1140 -34.49 24.44 -19.75
CA VAL A 1140 -34.41 23.66 -18.50
C VAL A 1140 -33.82 24.52 -17.37
N ARG A 1141 -32.83 25.37 -17.65
CA ARG A 1141 -32.26 26.32 -16.67
C ARG A 1141 -33.31 27.28 -16.15
N ASP A 1142 -34.08 27.88 -17.05
CA ASP A 1142 -35.13 28.84 -16.66
C ASP A 1142 -36.18 28.13 -15.80
N LEU A 1143 -36.64 26.92 -16.21
CA LEU A 1143 -37.55 26.11 -15.40
C LEU A 1143 -36.98 25.74 -14.03
N ALA A 1144 -35.68 25.40 -13.94
CA ALA A 1144 -35.03 25.12 -12.66
C ALA A 1144 -35.03 26.34 -11.73
N GLN A 1145 -34.83 27.56 -12.26
CA GLN A 1145 -34.90 28.78 -11.46
C GLN A 1145 -36.30 29.00 -10.88
N PHE A 1146 -37.34 28.82 -11.70
CA PHE A 1146 -38.73 28.93 -11.25
C PHE A 1146 -39.16 27.82 -10.30
N ALA A 1147 -38.53 26.64 -10.36
CA ALA A 1147 -38.77 25.55 -9.42
C ALA A 1147 -38.31 25.88 -7.99
N THR A 1148 -37.21 26.62 -7.84
CA THR A 1148 -36.60 27.02 -6.55
C THR A 1148 -37.05 28.37 -6.01
N ALA A 1149 -37.72 29.19 -6.82
CA ALA A 1149 -38.21 30.50 -6.40
C ALA A 1149 -39.44 30.34 -5.48
N SER A 1150 -39.20 30.06 -4.20
CA SER A 1150 -40.24 30.14 -3.16
C SER A 1150 -40.91 31.50 -3.23
N GLY A 1151 -42.24 31.51 -3.28
CA GLY A 1151 -43.04 32.73 -3.38
C GLY A 1151 -42.60 33.79 -2.38
N LYS A 1152 -42.34 35.00 -2.90
CA LYS A 1152 -42.41 36.22 -2.09
C LYS A 1152 -43.86 36.52 -1.74
#